data_AF-A0A1Y1Q8N5-F1
#
_entry.id   AF-A0A1Y1Q8N5-F1
#
_cell.length_a   1.000
_cell.length_b   1.000
_cell.length_c   1.000
_cell.angle_alpha   90.00
_cell.angle_beta   90.00
_cell.angle_gamma   90.00
#
_symmetry.space_group_name_H-M   'P 1'
#
loop_
_entity.id
_entity.type
_entity.pdbx_description
1 polymer ?
#
loop_
_entity_poly.entity_id
_entity_poly.type
_entity_poly.pdbx_seq_one_letter_code
_entity_poly.pdbx_strand_id
1 'polypeptide(L)'
;MDSKKLSKYLGLSASVLLLAGNSAWAAQTLEYSIRWDTKDDRYHVFMKPNATPTPKDMSMTGQFTIRVPHATGADAFSINNPVVAVTNTIWSNDSRVDAPTEDATVDYLSFSLNMIKSDAFQWKAGVEQEVFNFGNTGKCLGVVALIDNQTDPFNQPLLNGGNNSAGTNPGNQFTNLGWGSSDENNYLANYGTAADCKDSLDSDADGLKDGVEKAIGTNPLNPDSDGDGISDGVEAPLGIAPDTDGDGKINALDNDDDGDGVLTKNENYNGGLPTDDDTDGDTIPNYLDTDDDGDGILSKNESNDPNADGAPTDAKDTDGDGTPDYLDNSDSRPDTDKDGVKDADDIDDDNDGILDTAEGNGVTDTDGDKIPDSMDTDSDGDGVADSIEGNDANGDGKADVAPLGKDTDKDGLDDAFDADNGGKPVAKQDLDKDGKPDFQDVDDDGDGILTKNEDLNADGILGNDDTDADGKPNYLDNDDDGDGILSSAESNDPNKDGSPADALDTDGDKIPDYLDKDNTDGPLGDSDKDGLTNADEVKAGTNPLNPDSDGDGIGDKVEVGATPATPIDSDKDGKIDALDTDDDNDGVLTKNENYNGGTPADDDSDGDKIPDYLDTDDDGDGKPSAAEGNDPNKDGAPTDALDSDGDKIPDYLDKDDTDGPLADPDKDGLTNADEKTLGTDPKNPDSDGDGLLDGVEKTAGTNPLNPDSDGDGIGDKVEVGANPATPIDTDKDGKIDALDTDDDNDGVLTKNENYNAGTPTDDDSDGDKIPDYLDTDDDGDGLLSAAESNDPNKDGAPTDALDTDGDKIPDYLDKDNTDGPLADPDKDGLTNADEKTLGTDPTKPDSDGDGLLDGVEKTAGTNPLNPDSDGDGIGDKIEVGANPATPIDTDKDGKIDALDADDDNDGVLTKNENYN
;
A
#
# COMPACT_ATOMS: atom_id res chain seq x y z
N MET A 1 -29.14 76.59 55.61
CA MET A 1 -27.71 77.00 55.54
C MET A 1 -26.91 75.75 55.27
N ASP A 2 -26.27 75.71 54.07
CA ASP A 2 -25.07 74.95 53.65
C ASP A 2 -24.88 73.46 54.00
N SER A 3 -24.18 72.62 53.23
CA SER A 3 -23.66 72.51 51.85
C SER A 3 -22.56 71.45 51.91
N LYS A 4 -22.52 70.55 50.91
CA LYS A 4 -21.29 70.05 50.23
C LYS A 4 -20.39 68.96 50.86
N LYS A 5 -20.34 67.85 50.09
CA LYS A 5 -19.19 67.29 49.31
C LYS A 5 -18.15 66.33 49.94
N LEU A 6 -18.18 65.11 49.37
CA LEU A 6 -17.15 64.38 48.59
C LEU A 6 -15.85 63.84 49.26
N SER A 7 -15.82 62.49 49.35
CA SER A 7 -14.88 61.50 48.77
C SER A 7 -13.35 61.62 48.89
N LYS A 8 -12.70 60.49 49.26
CA LYS A 8 -11.83 59.67 48.37
C LYS A 8 -11.27 58.37 49.00
N TYR A 9 -11.60 57.24 48.36
CA TYR A 9 -10.80 56.05 47.93
C TYR A 9 -9.63 55.53 48.81
N LEU A 10 -9.72 54.30 49.37
CA LEU A 10 -9.30 52.95 48.84
C LEU A 10 -7.78 52.68 49.01
N GLY A 11 -7.29 51.56 49.55
CA GLY A 11 -7.95 50.34 50.04
C GLY A 11 -6.96 49.27 50.56
N LEU A 12 -7.56 48.14 51.00
CA LEU A 12 -7.07 46.76 51.17
C LEU A 12 -5.89 46.49 52.16
N SER A 13 -5.84 45.42 52.96
CA SER A 13 -6.42 44.07 52.87
C SER A 13 -6.40 43.35 54.25
N ALA A 14 -7.46 42.56 54.51
CA ALA A 14 -7.63 41.28 55.25
C ALA A 14 -6.71 40.88 56.44
N SER A 15 -7.08 40.14 57.48
CA SER A 15 -8.31 39.57 58.10
C SER A 15 -7.78 38.94 59.43
N VAL A 16 -8.48 38.89 60.57
CA VAL A 16 -9.35 37.76 60.98
C VAL A 16 -9.78 37.98 62.46
N LEU A 17 -11.07 37.72 62.69
CA LEU A 17 -11.82 37.37 63.92
C LEU A 17 -11.81 38.29 65.15
N LEU A 18 -12.98 38.90 65.39
CA LEU A 18 -13.57 39.02 66.73
C LEU A 18 -15.09 38.85 66.63
N LEU A 19 -15.65 38.10 67.58
CA LEU A 19 -17.09 37.91 67.79
C LEU A 19 -17.80 39.28 67.87
N ALA A 20 -18.68 39.55 66.90
CA ALA A 20 -19.68 40.60 67.02
C ALA A 20 -21.00 39.95 67.46
N GLY A 21 -21.48 40.34 68.65
CA GLY A 21 -22.91 40.27 68.93
C GLY A 21 -23.61 41.19 67.94
N ASN A 22 -24.18 40.59 66.89
CA ASN A 22 -25.00 41.30 65.92
C ASN A 22 -26.29 41.71 66.63
N SER A 23 -26.39 42.99 66.96
CA SER A 23 -27.64 43.72 66.93
C SER A 23 -28.25 43.51 65.54
N ALA A 24 -29.19 42.57 65.44
CA ALA A 24 -29.94 42.27 64.23
C ALA A 24 -30.73 43.52 63.83
N TRP A 25 -30.36 44.12 62.70
CA TRP A 25 -31.26 45.00 61.97
C TRP A 25 -32.33 44.13 61.33
N ALA A 26 -33.59 44.58 61.40
CA ALA A 26 -34.75 43.96 60.75
C ALA A 26 -34.42 43.51 59.33
N ALA A 27 -34.55 42.22 59.03
CA ALA A 27 -34.35 41.75 57.67
C ALA A 27 -35.69 41.86 56.92
N GLN A 28 -35.75 42.74 55.92
CA GLN A 28 -36.75 42.62 54.86
C GLN A 28 -36.47 41.32 54.12
N THR A 29 -37.37 40.35 54.22
CA THR A 29 -37.11 38.96 53.81
C THR A 29 -38.20 38.38 52.95
N LEU A 30 -39.38 39.00 52.85
CA LEU A 30 -40.55 38.41 52.21
C LEU A 30 -40.88 39.13 50.90
N GLU A 31 -40.93 38.38 49.80
CA GLU A 31 -41.27 38.90 48.47
C GLU A 31 -42.71 38.52 48.10
N TYR A 32 -43.42 39.40 47.40
CA TYR A 32 -44.83 39.18 46.98
C TYR A 32 -44.95 39.04 45.46
N SER A 33 -45.90 38.23 44.99
CA SER A 33 -46.25 38.13 43.58
C SER A 33 -47.76 37.99 43.41
N ILE A 34 -48.28 38.47 42.28
CA ILE A 34 -49.66 38.24 41.85
C ILE A 34 -49.61 37.75 40.41
N ARG A 35 -50.38 36.71 40.11
CA ARG A 35 -50.46 36.10 38.77
C ARG A 35 -51.92 35.91 38.39
N TRP A 36 -52.22 36.01 37.11
CA TRP A 36 -53.50 35.57 36.56
C TRP A 36 -53.31 34.12 36.11
N ASP A 37 -54.21 33.24 36.50
CA ASP A 37 -54.24 31.86 36.02
C ASP A 37 -55.42 31.70 35.06
N THR A 38 -55.12 31.37 33.80
CA THR A 38 -56.11 31.19 32.73
C THR A 38 -56.90 29.89 32.85
N LYS A 39 -56.47 28.96 33.73
CA LYS A 39 -57.15 27.67 33.97
C LYS A 39 -58.39 27.81 34.83
N ASP A 40 -58.36 28.70 35.83
CA ASP A 40 -59.49 28.94 36.72
C ASP A 40 -60.02 30.39 36.67
N ASP A 41 -59.41 31.24 35.85
CA ASP A 41 -59.72 32.66 35.62
C ASP A 41 -59.68 33.47 36.94
N ARG A 42 -58.61 33.28 37.72
CA ARG A 42 -58.43 33.94 39.03
C ARG A 42 -57.05 34.59 39.17
N TYR A 43 -57.01 35.59 40.05
CA TYR A 43 -55.75 36.17 40.52
C TYR A 43 -55.24 35.37 41.71
N HIS A 44 -54.05 34.77 41.57
CA HIS A 44 -53.36 34.04 42.61
C HIS A 44 -52.27 34.91 43.23
N VAL A 45 -52.27 34.98 44.56
CA VAL A 45 -51.31 35.76 45.33
C VAL A 45 -50.32 34.84 46.00
N PHE A 46 -49.05 35.11 45.79
CA PHE A 46 -47.94 34.33 46.33
C PHE A 46 -47.04 35.16 47.22
N MET A 47 -46.44 34.49 48.19
CA MET A 47 -45.40 35.06 49.05
C MET A 47 -44.23 34.08 49.14
N LYS A 48 -43.00 34.59 49.02
CA LYS A 48 -41.78 33.79 49.02
C LYS A 48 -40.73 34.44 49.95
N PRO A 49 -40.30 33.76 51.03
CA PRO A 49 -39.28 34.32 51.92
C PRO A 49 -37.87 33.99 51.43
N ASN A 50 -36.95 34.94 51.54
CA ASN A 50 -35.52 34.75 51.28
C ASN A 50 -34.76 34.18 52.49
N ALA A 51 -35.41 34.05 53.66
CA ALA A 51 -34.83 33.44 54.86
C ALA A 51 -35.89 32.73 55.70
N THR A 52 -35.52 31.65 56.40
CA THR A 52 -36.41 30.93 57.33
C THR A 52 -36.49 31.67 58.68
N PRO A 53 -37.68 31.90 59.29
CA PRO A 53 -37.79 32.60 60.56
C PRO A 53 -37.14 31.84 61.73
N THR A 54 -36.33 32.51 62.55
CA THR A 54 -35.69 31.93 63.75
C THR A 54 -35.64 32.93 64.91
N PRO A 55 -35.77 32.50 66.19
CA PRO A 55 -35.94 31.12 66.65
C PRO A 55 -37.39 30.62 66.63
N LYS A 56 -38.37 31.46 66.30
CA LYS A 56 -39.79 31.09 66.25
C LYS A 56 -40.46 31.66 65.00
N ASP A 57 -41.15 30.82 64.24
CA ASP A 57 -42.06 31.25 63.19
C ASP A 57 -43.40 31.66 63.81
N MET A 58 -43.60 32.97 63.97
CA MET A 58 -44.84 33.53 64.50
C MET A 58 -45.25 34.74 63.66
N SER A 59 -46.08 34.48 62.65
CA SER A 59 -46.73 35.49 61.83
C SER A 59 -47.81 36.21 62.62
N MET A 60 -47.86 37.54 62.49
CA MET A 60 -48.71 38.41 63.30
C MET A 60 -49.74 39.16 62.46
N THR A 61 -49.27 40.03 61.57
CA THR A 61 -50.08 40.88 60.70
C THR A 61 -49.48 40.91 59.31
N GLY A 62 -50.29 41.24 58.32
CA GLY A 62 -49.88 41.44 56.95
C GLY A 62 -50.86 42.34 56.23
N GLN A 63 -50.34 43.10 55.27
CA GLN A 63 -51.08 43.89 54.32
C GLN A 63 -50.53 43.61 52.92
N PHE A 64 -51.44 43.35 52.00
CA PHE A 64 -51.14 43.14 50.59
C PHE A 64 -52.02 44.10 49.79
N THR A 65 -51.44 44.92 48.94
CA THR A 65 -52.19 45.93 48.19
C THR A 65 -51.92 45.81 46.70
N ILE A 66 -53.01 45.72 45.94
CA ILE A 66 -53.00 45.74 44.49
C ILE A 66 -53.41 47.12 43.98
N ARG A 67 -52.85 47.47 42.82
CA ARG A 67 -53.32 48.57 41.96
C ARG A 67 -53.98 47.97 40.73
N VAL A 68 -55.19 48.44 40.43
CA VAL A 68 -56.02 47.95 39.31
C VAL A 68 -56.51 49.14 38.48
N PRO A 69 -56.78 48.98 37.17
CA PRO A 69 -57.31 50.07 36.35
C PRO A 69 -58.63 50.62 36.91
N HIS A 70 -58.76 51.95 36.99
CA HIS A 70 -59.97 52.59 37.49
C HIS A 70 -61.13 52.46 36.50
N ALA A 71 -62.30 52.07 37.02
CA ALA A 71 -63.56 52.12 36.31
C ALA A 71 -64.73 52.31 37.28
N THR A 72 -65.92 52.60 36.73
CA THR A 72 -67.13 52.85 37.52
C THR A 72 -68.27 51.94 37.09
N GLY A 73 -69.24 51.71 37.98
CA GLY A 73 -70.42 50.90 37.67
C GLY A 73 -70.09 49.41 37.54
N ALA A 74 -70.65 48.75 36.52
CA ALA A 74 -70.47 47.31 36.30
C ALA A 74 -69.05 46.93 35.85
N ASP A 75 -68.30 47.87 35.28
CA ASP A 75 -66.94 47.64 34.80
C ASP A 75 -65.88 47.79 35.91
N ALA A 76 -66.26 48.30 37.08
CA ALA A 76 -65.33 48.52 38.19
C ALA A 76 -64.76 47.20 38.72
N PHE A 77 -63.45 47.17 38.98
CA PHE A 77 -62.78 46.01 39.56
C PHE A 77 -63.35 45.68 40.94
N SER A 78 -63.86 44.47 41.11
CA SER A 78 -64.54 44.04 42.33
C SER A 78 -64.22 42.59 42.64
N ILE A 79 -63.77 42.35 43.87
CA ILE A 79 -63.33 41.04 44.35
C ILE A 79 -64.49 40.05 44.41
N ASN A 80 -64.31 38.89 43.80
CA ASN A 80 -65.26 37.79 43.79
C ASN A 80 -64.71 36.55 44.48
N ASN A 81 -65.55 35.88 45.28
CA ASN A 81 -65.29 34.56 45.87
C ASN A 81 -63.84 34.32 46.35
N PRO A 82 -63.25 35.18 47.20
CA PRO A 82 -61.87 34.99 47.63
C PRO A 82 -61.70 33.63 48.34
N VAL A 83 -60.67 32.87 47.94
CA VAL A 83 -60.32 31.58 48.52
C VAL A 83 -58.97 31.72 49.22
N VAL A 84 -58.92 31.32 50.49
CA VAL A 84 -57.68 31.34 51.27
C VAL A 84 -56.92 30.02 51.04
N ALA A 85 -55.67 30.11 50.60
CA ALA A 85 -54.84 28.94 50.31
C ALA A 85 -54.12 28.41 51.57
N VAL A 86 -53.70 29.30 52.49
CA VAL A 86 -53.06 28.89 53.76
C VAL A 86 -54.10 28.71 54.86
N THR A 87 -54.29 27.47 55.31
CA THR A 87 -55.23 27.16 56.41
C THR A 87 -54.88 27.90 57.71
N ASN A 88 -55.89 28.22 58.53
CA ASN A 88 -55.75 29.02 59.76
C ASN A 88 -55.37 30.50 59.55
N THR A 89 -55.58 31.02 58.35
CA THR A 89 -55.45 32.44 58.01
C THR A 89 -56.77 32.96 57.45
N ILE A 90 -56.99 34.27 57.53
CA ILE A 90 -58.11 34.97 56.88
C ILE A 90 -57.54 36.21 56.21
N TRP A 91 -57.77 36.36 54.91
CA TRP A 91 -57.49 37.59 54.19
C TRP A 91 -58.80 38.33 53.92
N SER A 92 -58.84 39.64 54.17
CA SER A 92 -60.04 40.46 53.99
C SER A 92 -59.70 41.74 53.26
N ASN A 93 -60.46 42.07 52.22
CA ASN A 93 -60.35 43.35 51.51
C ASN A 93 -60.98 44.45 52.36
N ASP A 94 -60.18 45.08 53.21
CA ASP A 94 -60.65 45.97 54.27
C ASP A 94 -60.57 47.46 53.88
N SER A 95 -59.87 47.80 52.79
CA SER A 95 -59.70 49.18 52.35
C SER A 95 -59.65 49.30 50.82
N ARG A 96 -60.30 50.33 50.29
CA ARG A 96 -60.28 50.70 48.87
C ARG A 96 -60.11 52.21 48.73
N VAL A 97 -59.21 52.62 47.85
CA VAL A 97 -59.02 54.02 47.44
C VAL A 97 -59.25 54.12 45.94
N ASP A 98 -60.33 54.79 45.56
CA ASP A 98 -60.73 54.90 44.16
C ASP A 98 -60.15 56.17 43.53
N ALA A 99 -59.42 56.01 42.42
CA ALA A 99 -58.82 57.08 41.62
C ALA A 99 -58.33 58.30 42.44
N PRO A 100 -57.33 58.11 43.34
CA PRO A 100 -56.79 59.18 44.16
C PRO A 100 -56.15 60.30 43.33
N THR A 101 -55.88 61.45 43.95
CA THR A 101 -55.22 62.57 43.23
C THR A 101 -53.80 62.23 42.79
N GLU A 102 -53.13 61.32 43.51
CA GLU A 102 -51.79 60.85 43.23
C GLU A 102 -51.70 60.01 41.95
N ASP A 103 -52.75 59.23 41.64
CA ASP A 103 -52.92 58.52 40.36
C ASP A 103 -54.41 58.29 40.08
N ALA A 104 -54.98 59.13 39.22
CA ALA A 104 -56.41 59.09 38.89
C ALA A 104 -56.80 57.93 37.94
N THR A 105 -55.83 57.14 37.49
CA THR A 105 -56.06 56.06 36.51
C THR A 105 -56.23 54.68 37.13
N VAL A 106 -56.00 54.55 38.44
CA VAL A 106 -56.02 53.27 39.15
C VAL A 106 -56.79 53.34 40.46
N ASP A 107 -57.37 52.21 40.86
CA ASP A 107 -57.91 51.97 42.20
C ASP A 107 -56.90 51.14 43.02
N TYR A 108 -56.79 51.42 44.31
CA TYR A 108 -55.95 50.67 45.24
C TYR A 108 -56.82 49.83 46.17
N LEU A 109 -56.63 48.52 46.19
CA LEU A 109 -57.36 47.59 47.06
C LEU A 109 -56.38 46.92 48.02
N SER A 110 -56.57 47.15 49.32
CA SER A 110 -55.70 46.62 50.37
C SER A 110 -56.39 45.49 51.14
N PHE A 111 -55.70 44.36 51.20
CA PHE A 111 -56.09 43.17 51.91
C PHE A 111 -55.32 43.08 53.22
N SER A 112 -56.02 42.89 54.34
CA SER A 112 -55.39 42.64 55.64
C SER A 112 -55.45 41.16 56.00
N LEU A 113 -54.35 40.69 56.59
CA LEU A 113 -54.23 39.37 57.16
C LEU A 113 -54.71 39.36 58.62
N ASN A 114 -55.67 38.48 58.90
CA ASN A 114 -56.09 38.11 60.25
C ASN A 114 -55.67 36.66 60.54
N MET A 115 -54.88 36.46 61.60
CA MET A 115 -54.34 35.15 61.96
C MET A 115 -55.27 34.39 62.91
N ILE A 116 -55.58 33.12 62.61
CA ILE A 116 -56.23 32.18 63.55
C ILE A 116 -55.16 31.44 64.37
N LYS A 117 -54.05 31.05 63.72
CA LYS A 117 -52.85 30.51 64.37
C LYS A 117 -51.60 31.25 63.87
N SER A 118 -50.67 31.57 64.78
CA SER A 118 -49.47 32.34 64.45
C SER A 118 -48.43 31.56 63.65
N ASP A 119 -48.48 30.22 63.65
CA ASP A 119 -47.54 29.33 62.95
C ASP A 119 -48.10 28.77 61.63
N ALA A 120 -49.15 29.41 61.07
CA ALA A 120 -49.92 28.87 59.94
C ALA A 120 -49.12 28.68 58.64
N PHE A 121 -48.18 29.57 58.33
CA PHE A 121 -47.44 29.58 57.06
C PHE A 121 -46.24 28.61 57.03
N GLN A 122 -45.68 28.24 58.19
CA GLN A 122 -44.52 27.34 58.28
C GLN A 122 -43.40 27.70 57.28
N TRP A 123 -42.94 28.94 57.34
CA TRP A 123 -42.07 29.52 56.33
C TRP A 123 -40.74 28.78 56.19
N LYS A 124 -40.28 28.62 54.93
CA LYS A 124 -38.95 28.10 54.58
C LYS A 124 -38.34 28.97 53.49
N ALA A 125 -37.06 29.32 53.65
CA ALA A 125 -36.32 30.10 52.65
C ALA A 125 -36.46 29.51 51.24
N GLY A 126 -36.78 30.34 50.26
CA GLY A 126 -36.95 30.00 48.84
C GLY A 126 -38.26 29.31 48.49
N VAL A 127 -39.07 28.87 49.47
CA VAL A 127 -40.33 28.16 49.21
C VAL A 127 -41.45 29.17 49.02
N GLU A 128 -41.88 29.32 47.77
CA GLU A 128 -43.07 30.07 47.41
C GLU A 128 -44.33 29.39 47.96
N GLN A 129 -45.25 30.20 48.49
CA GLN A 129 -46.55 29.72 48.95
C GLN A 129 -47.66 30.62 48.39
N GLU A 130 -48.70 30.01 47.84
CA GLU A 130 -49.94 30.71 47.54
C GLU A 130 -50.63 31.06 48.87
N VAL A 131 -51.02 32.31 49.04
CA VAL A 131 -51.61 32.81 50.29
C VAL A 131 -53.13 32.94 50.21
N PHE A 132 -53.64 33.43 49.08
CA PHE A 132 -55.05 33.46 48.73
C PHE A 132 -55.19 33.77 47.23
N ASN A 133 -56.37 33.51 46.68
CA ASN A 133 -56.72 33.88 45.31
C ASN A 133 -58.14 34.43 45.26
N PHE A 134 -58.45 35.17 44.20
CA PHE A 134 -59.76 35.80 44.03
C PHE A 134 -60.09 36.05 42.55
N GLY A 135 -61.38 36.09 42.23
CA GLY A 135 -61.85 36.52 40.91
C GLY A 135 -62.13 38.02 40.87
N ASN A 136 -62.36 38.54 39.66
CA ASN A 136 -62.88 39.89 39.42
C ASN A 136 -64.27 39.80 38.76
N THR A 137 -65.29 40.47 39.30
CA THR A 137 -66.62 40.55 38.67
C THR A 137 -66.75 41.68 37.64
N GLY A 138 -65.80 42.62 37.62
CA GLY A 138 -65.78 43.71 36.65
C GLY A 138 -65.15 43.30 35.32
N LYS A 139 -65.17 44.21 34.33
CA LYS A 139 -64.51 43.97 33.03
C LYS A 139 -63.00 43.91 33.21
N CYS A 140 -62.34 43.04 32.46
CA CYS A 140 -60.89 43.07 32.34
C CYS A 140 -60.45 44.32 31.55
N LEU A 141 -59.89 45.32 32.22
CA LEU A 141 -59.50 46.60 31.62
C LEU A 141 -57.99 46.76 31.45
N GLY A 142 -57.20 45.87 32.03
CA GLY A 142 -55.75 45.88 31.98
C GLY A 142 -55.13 45.19 33.19
N VAL A 143 -53.81 45.28 33.28
CA VAL A 143 -53.00 44.56 34.26
C VAL A 143 -53.32 44.94 35.72
N VAL A 144 -53.30 43.93 36.59
CA VAL A 144 -53.33 44.05 38.04
C VAL A 144 -51.92 43.89 38.57
N ALA A 145 -51.43 44.92 39.25
CA ALA A 145 -50.07 44.93 39.78
C ALA A 145 -50.06 45.09 41.30
N LEU A 146 -48.95 44.70 41.91
CA LEU A 146 -48.67 44.98 43.31
C LEU A 146 -48.13 46.40 43.50
N ILE A 147 -48.50 47.05 44.60
CA ILE A 147 -47.81 48.28 45.00
C ILE A 147 -46.38 47.94 45.42
N ASP A 148 -45.39 48.73 45.00
CA ASP A 148 -44.05 48.66 45.56
C ASP A 148 -43.85 49.81 46.54
N ASN A 149 -43.56 49.49 47.81
CA ASN A 149 -43.37 50.46 48.88
C ASN A 149 -42.31 51.54 48.58
N GLN A 150 -41.33 51.27 47.72
CA GLN A 150 -40.32 52.24 47.30
C GLN A 150 -40.89 53.29 46.34
N THR A 151 -41.92 52.91 45.58
CA THR A 151 -42.61 53.76 44.60
C THR A 151 -44.04 54.13 45.03
N ASP A 152 -44.41 53.80 46.27
CA ASP A 152 -45.75 54.02 46.81
C ASP A 152 -46.12 55.51 46.73
N PRO A 153 -47.13 55.86 45.90
CA PRO A 153 -47.53 57.24 45.70
C PRO A 153 -48.09 57.92 46.96
N PHE A 154 -48.40 57.14 48.01
CA PHE A 154 -48.95 57.64 49.27
C PHE A 154 -47.91 57.83 50.39
N ASN A 155 -46.64 57.47 50.16
CA ASN A 155 -45.57 57.54 51.17
C ASN A 155 -45.03 58.97 51.37
N GLN A 156 -44.67 59.34 52.61
CA GLN A 156 -44.35 60.74 52.98
C GLN A 156 -42.85 61.05 53.16
N PRO A 157 -42.41 62.27 52.76
CA PRO A 157 -43.25 63.35 52.27
C PRO A 157 -43.51 63.24 50.77
N LEU A 158 -44.78 63.34 50.36
CA LEU A 158 -45.18 63.46 48.95
C LEU A 158 -44.31 64.53 48.27
N LEU A 159 -43.87 64.31 47.03
CA LEU A 159 -42.97 65.20 46.27
C LEU A 159 -43.43 66.67 46.21
N ASN A 160 -44.69 66.97 46.54
CA ASN A 160 -45.30 68.30 46.59
C ASN A 160 -45.70 68.80 47.99
N GLY A 161 -45.24 68.16 49.08
CA GLY A 161 -45.47 68.64 50.46
C GLY A 161 -46.94 68.61 50.93
N GLY A 162 -47.80 67.86 50.23
CA GLY A 162 -49.20 67.63 50.60
C GLY A 162 -49.35 66.47 51.60
N ASN A 163 -50.49 66.44 52.28
CA ASN A 163 -50.94 65.23 52.97
C ASN A 163 -51.48 64.26 51.92
N ASN A 164 -51.28 62.96 52.17
CA ASN A 164 -51.94 61.87 51.45
C ASN A 164 -53.44 62.16 51.23
N SER A 165 -53.90 62.13 49.98
CA SER A 165 -55.25 62.56 49.60
C SER A 165 -56.37 61.72 50.22
N ALA A 166 -56.07 60.47 50.57
CA ALA A 166 -57.01 59.50 51.14
C ALA A 166 -56.79 59.25 52.65
N GLY A 167 -55.69 59.77 53.23
CA GLY A 167 -55.36 59.60 54.65
C GLY A 167 -55.14 58.16 55.09
N THR A 168 -54.75 57.26 54.18
CA THR A 168 -54.55 55.81 54.43
C THR A 168 -53.16 55.37 53.99
N ASN A 169 -52.58 54.31 54.56
CA ASN A 169 -51.27 53.80 54.14
C ASN A 169 -51.41 52.48 53.37
N PRO A 170 -51.50 52.52 52.02
CA PRO A 170 -51.69 51.32 51.21
C PRO A 170 -50.43 50.47 51.03
N GLY A 171 -49.25 50.86 51.54
CA GLY A 171 -48.03 50.07 51.41
C GLY A 171 -48.17 48.61 51.88
N ASN A 172 -47.47 47.70 51.20
CA ASN A 172 -47.37 46.29 51.58
C ASN A 172 -46.68 46.13 52.94
N GLN A 173 -47.16 45.21 53.76
CA GLN A 173 -46.56 44.93 55.06
C GLN A 173 -46.67 43.45 55.43
N PHE A 174 -45.69 42.95 56.19
CA PHE A 174 -45.79 41.69 56.90
C PHE A 174 -44.99 41.75 58.19
N THR A 175 -45.42 41.07 59.24
CA THR A 175 -44.64 40.95 60.48
C THR A 175 -44.59 39.50 60.94
N ASN A 176 -43.36 38.99 61.11
CA ASN A 176 -43.06 37.69 61.72
C ASN A 176 -41.98 37.85 62.80
N LEU A 177 -42.24 37.35 64.01
CA LEU A 177 -41.31 37.47 65.14
C LEU A 177 -40.00 36.67 64.98
N GLY A 178 -39.91 35.79 63.97
CA GLY A 178 -38.69 35.07 63.62
C GLY A 178 -37.78 35.80 62.62
N TRP A 179 -38.21 36.95 62.10
CA TRP A 179 -37.38 37.80 61.23
C TRP A 179 -37.08 39.17 61.88
N GLY A 180 -37.64 39.45 63.05
CA GLY A 180 -37.59 40.79 63.63
C GLY A 180 -38.46 40.99 64.87
N SER A 181 -38.62 42.25 65.26
CA SER A 181 -39.53 42.67 66.32
C SER A 181 -40.98 42.88 65.82
N SER A 182 -41.94 43.04 66.74
CA SER A 182 -43.39 43.16 66.41
C SER A 182 -43.76 44.41 65.61
N ASP A 183 -42.86 45.37 65.51
CA ASP A 183 -43.12 46.67 64.87
C ASP A 183 -42.39 46.79 63.51
N GLU A 184 -41.73 45.71 63.07
CA GLU A 184 -40.94 45.68 61.83
C GLU A 184 -41.75 45.15 60.65
N ASN A 185 -41.52 45.77 59.48
CA ASN A 185 -42.08 45.32 58.21
C ASN A 185 -41.08 44.43 57.47
N ASN A 186 -41.43 43.15 57.30
CA ASN A 186 -40.61 42.14 56.65
C ASN A 186 -40.79 42.09 55.11
N TYR A 187 -41.69 42.88 54.52
CA TYR A 187 -41.81 43.00 53.06
C TYR A 187 -40.51 43.54 52.45
N LEU A 188 -40.01 42.86 51.43
CA LEU A 188 -38.79 43.17 50.70
C LEU A 188 -39.06 43.81 49.34
N ALA A 189 -39.76 43.09 48.45
CA ALA A 189 -40.00 43.51 47.07
C ALA A 189 -41.16 42.71 46.43
N ASN A 190 -41.58 43.15 45.26
CA ASN A 190 -42.44 42.35 44.38
C ASN A 190 -41.58 41.58 43.38
N TYR A 191 -42.02 40.39 42.96
CA TYR A 191 -41.38 39.59 41.91
C TYR A 191 -42.41 39.05 40.92
N GLY A 192 -41.95 38.73 39.70
CA GLY A 192 -42.82 38.40 38.57
C GLY A 192 -43.35 39.64 37.84
N THR A 193 -44.16 39.40 36.81
CA THR A 193 -44.85 40.44 36.03
C THR A 193 -46.22 40.76 36.65
N ALA A 194 -46.83 41.87 36.22
CA ALA A 194 -48.21 42.18 36.60
C ALA A 194 -49.16 41.15 35.97
N ALA A 195 -50.24 40.81 36.68
CA ALA A 195 -51.23 39.84 36.24
C ALA A 195 -52.16 40.46 35.19
N ASP A 196 -52.18 39.97 33.95
CA ASP A 196 -53.10 40.43 32.91
C ASP A 196 -54.26 39.44 32.74
N CYS A 197 -55.49 39.89 33.00
CA CYS A 197 -56.68 39.07 32.76
C CYS A 197 -57.04 38.98 31.27
N LYS A 198 -56.39 39.77 30.39
CA LYS A 198 -56.58 39.66 28.95
C LYS A 198 -56.03 38.35 28.38
N ASP A 199 -55.12 37.70 29.10
CA ASP A 199 -54.60 36.38 28.75
C ASP A 199 -55.70 35.29 28.74
N SER A 200 -56.91 35.57 29.22
CA SER A 200 -58.09 34.70 29.09
C SER A 200 -59.03 35.06 27.93
N LEU A 201 -58.72 36.10 27.16
CA LEU A 201 -59.42 36.39 25.91
C LEU A 201 -58.94 35.42 24.83
N ASP A 202 -59.78 35.23 23.83
CA ASP A 202 -59.49 34.54 22.57
C ASP A 202 -59.81 35.60 21.51
N SER A 203 -58.77 36.25 21.00
CA SER A 203 -58.87 37.53 20.29
C SER A 203 -59.12 37.38 18.79
N ASP A 204 -58.64 36.29 18.19
CA ASP A 204 -58.85 35.90 16.79
C ASP A 204 -59.88 34.76 16.62
N ALA A 205 -60.36 34.18 17.73
CA ALA A 205 -61.45 33.21 17.76
C ALA A 205 -61.09 31.85 17.13
N ASP A 206 -59.83 31.44 17.24
CA ASP A 206 -59.30 30.14 16.81
C ASP A 206 -59.52 29.03 17.87
N GLY A 207 -59.87 29.41 19.10
CA GLY A 207 -60.10 28.51 20.22
C GLY A 207 -58.95 28.46 21.23
N LEU A 208 -57.83 29.13 20.97
CA LEU A 208 -56.78 29.40 21.95
C LEU A 208 -57.05 30.72 22.68
N LYS A 209 -56.48 30.82 23.88
CA LYS A 209 -56.53 32.07 24.63
C LYS A 209 -55.24 32.84 24.36
N ASP A 210 -55.30 34.17 24.30
CA ASP A 210 -54.16 35.07 24.09
C ASP A 210 -52.94 34.74 24.99
N GLY A 211 -53.18 34.25 26.20
CA GLY A 211 -52.12 33.88 27.13
C GLY A 211 -51.47 32.52 26.85
N VAL A 212 -52.23 31.59 26.27
CA VAL A 212 -51.77 30.28 25.81
C VAL A 212 -50.91 30.46 24.58
N GLU A 213 -51.38 31.24 23.60
CA GLU A 213 -50.66 31.51 22.35
C GLU A 213 -49.30 32.15 22.59
N LYS A 214 -49.24 33.20 23.44
CA LYS A 214 -47.96 33.79 23.87
C LYS A 214 -47.00 32.79 24.53
N ALA A 215 -47.53 31.75 25.18
CA ALA A 215 -46.72 30.76 25.87
C ALA A 215 -46.15 29.71 24.90
N ILE A 216 -46.89 29.35 23.86
CA ILE A 216 -46.46 28.40 22.82
C ILE A 216 -45.75 29.08 21.64
N GLY A 217 -45.86 30.41 21.52
CA GLY A 217 -45.13 31.21 20.52
C GLY A 217 -45.98 31.68 19.34
N THR A 218 -47.24 31.25 19.26
CA THR A 218 -48.20 31.66 18.24
C THR A 218 -48.72 33.08 18.46
N ASN A 219 -49.40 33.65 17.47
CA ASN A 219 -49.79 35.06 17.44
C ASN A 219 -51.26 35.29 17.84
N PRO A 220 -51.54 35.92 19.01
CA PRO A 220 -52.89 36.19 19.54
C PRO A 220 -53.88 37.02 18.71
N LEU A 221 -53.52 37.37 17.49
CA LEU A 221 -54.34 38.19 16.60
C LEU A 221 -54.42 37.58 15.20
N ASN A 222 -53.85 36.41 15.02
CA ASN A 222 -53.75 35.70 13.76
C ASN A 222 -54.09 34.23 14.01
N PRO A 223 -55.27 33.76 13.57
CA PRO A 223 -55.77 32.43 13.93
C PRO A 223 -54.99 31.27 13.29
N ASP A 224 -53.95 31.53 12.52
CA ASP A 224 -53.17 30.62 11.66
C ASP A 224 -51.79 31.25 11.48
N SER A 225 -50.85 30.88 12.35
CA SER A 225 -49.59 31.60 12.61
C SER A 225 -48.51 31.38 11.56
N ASP A 226 -48.39 30.18 11.02
CA ASP A 226 -47.51 29.80 9.89
C ASP A 226 -48.16 30.08 8.52
N GLY A 227 -49.48 30.10 8.43
CA GLY A 227 -50.21 30.35 7.19
C GLY A 227 -50.40 29.08 6.34
N ASP A 228 -50.37 27.90 6.95
CA ASP A 228 -50.54 26.62 6.27
C ASP A 228 -52.02 26.26 6.02
N GLY A 229 -52.96 27.04 6.57
CA GLY A 229 -54.39 26.87 6.36
C GLY A 229 -55.11 26.01 7.40
N ILE A 230 -54.40 25.50 8.39
CA ILE A 230 -54.94 25.04 9.67
C ILE A 230 -54.84 26.21 10.67
N SER A 231 -55.65 26.17 11.72
CA SER A 231 -55.63 27.22 12.74
C SER A 231 -54.87 26.76 13.97
N ASP A 232 -54.13 27.66 14.63
CA ASP A 232 -53.32 27.33 15.80
C ASP A 232 -54.11 26.55 16.87
N GLY A 233 -55.39 26.87 17.08
CA GLY A 233 -56.27 26.16 18.02
C GLY A 233 -56.66 24.72 17.66
N VAL A 234 -56.51 24.34 16.40
CA VAL A 234 -56.68 22.97 15.91
C VAL A 234 -55.39 22.17 16.10
N GLU A 235 -54.24 22.75 15.75
CA GLU A 235 -52.93 22.08 15.84
C GLU A 235 -52.41 22.03 17.27
N ALA A 236 -52.73 23.04 18.09
CA ALA A 236 -52.35 23.09 19.50
C ALA A 236 -53.55 22.97 20.45
N PRO A 237 -54.39 21.91 20.36
CA PRO A 237 -55.64 21.83 21.08
C PRO A 237 -55.41 21.89 22.59
N LEU A 238 -56.17 22.75 23.27
CA LEU A 238 -56.04 23.03 24.71
C LEU A 238 -54.67 23.65 25.12
N GLY A 239 -53.88 24.14 24.17
CA GLY A 239 -52.55 24.70 24.41
C GLY A 239 -51.46 23.64 24.58
N ILE A 240 -51.69 22.42 24.12
CA ILE A 240 -50.66 21.39 23.96
C ILE A 240 -50.04 21.66 22.60
N ALA A 241 -48.73 21.91 22.53
CA ALA A 241 -48.03 22.18 21.29
C ALA A 241 -47.26 20.91 20.85
N PRO A 242 -47.86 20.07 19.97
CA PRO A 242 -47.15 18.96 19.34
C PRO A 242 -46.06 19.47 18.40
N ASP A 243 -45.13 18.59 18.09
CA ASP A 243 -43.98 18.73 17.20
C ASP A 243 -43.85 17.34 16.58
N THR A 244 -44.55 17.12 15.45
CA THR A 244 -44.78 15.79 14.86
C THR A 244 -43.50 15.24 14.26
N ASP A 245 -42.78 16.03 13.46
CA ASP A 245 -41.52 15.64 12.81
C ASP A 245 -40.28 15.72 13.72
N GLY A 246 -40.36 16.44 14.84
CA GLY A 246 -39.28 16.60 15.80
C GLY A 246 -38.19 17.60 15.37
N ASP A 247 -38.46 18.49 14.41
CA ASP A 247 -37.49 19.49 13.94
C ASP A 247 -37.27 20.65 14.94
N GLY A 248 -38.14 20.75 15.94
CA GLY A 248 -38.11 21.74 17.01
C GLY A 248 -38.96 22.98 16.76
N LYS A 249 -39.72 23.04 15.67
CA LYS A 249 -40.92 23.87 15.53
C LYS A 249 -42.13 23.05 15.96
N ILE A 250 -43.13 23.73 16.49
CA ILE A 250 -44.40 23.08 16.83
C ILE A 250 -45.28 23.17 15.58
N ASN A 251 -46.21 22.25 15.43
CA ASN A 251 -47.13 22.19 14.28
C ASN A 251 -47.72 23.57 13.91
N ALA A 252 -48.32 24.26 14.89
CA ALA A 252 -48.86 25.64 14.75
C ALA A 252 -47.82 26.76 14.43
N LEU A 253 -46.58 26.41 14.12
CA LEU A 253 -45.51 27.27 13.63
C LEU A 253 -44.69 26.61 12.51
N ASP A 254 -45.09 25.43 12.05
CA ASP A 254 -44.49 24.71 10.94
C ASP A 254 -45.38 24.83 9.69
N ASN A 255 -44.82 24.61 8.51
CA ASN A 255 -45.64 24.61 7.28
C ASN A 255 -45.69 23.22 6.62
N ASP A 256 -45.06 22.25 7.27
CA ASP A 256 -44.77 20.88 6.86
C ASP A 256 -44.66 20.10 8.16
N ASP A 257 -45.82 19.70 8.69
CA ASP A 257 -45.99 19.30 10.09
C ASP A 257 -45.33 17.95 10.41
N ASP A 258 -45.40 17.00 9.50
CA ASP A 258 -44.80 15.66 9.59
C ASP A 258 -43.42 15.57 8.90
N GLY A 259 -43.03 16.61 8.17
CA GLY A 259 -41.73 16.72 7.54
C GLY A 259 -41.57 15.76 6.36
N ASP A 260 -42.67 15.39 5.71
CA ASP A 260 -42.67 14.51 4.55
C ASP A 260 -42.26 15.25 3.26
N GLY A 261 -42.25 16.59 3.27
CA GLY A 261 -41.86 17.44 2.14
C GLY A 261 -43.04 17.99 1.33
N VAL A 262 -44.28 17.59 1.61
CA VAL A 262 -45.49 18.24 1.15
C VAL A 262 -45.91 19.27 2.20
N LEU A 263 -46.09 20.52 1.79
CA LEU A 263 -46.57 21.54 2.74
C LEU A 263 -48.00 21.22 3.16
N THR A 264 -48.32 21.33 4.46
CA THR A 264 -49.64 21.07 5.07
C THR A 264 -50.82 21.70 4.33
N LYS A 265 -50.63 22.88 3.74
CA LYS A 265 -51.66 23.55 2.91
C LYS A 265 -52.03 22.81 1.62
N ASN A 266 -51.13 21.97 1.12
CA ASN A 266 -51.22 21.25 -0.14
C ASN A 266 -51.78 19.83 0.05
N GLU A 267 -51.88 19.36 1.29
CA GLU A 267 -52.41 18.06 1.68
C GLU A 267 -53.94 18.07 1.88
N ASN A 268 -54.62 18.79 0.98
CA ASN A 268 -56.07 18.90 0.95
C ASN A 268 -56.58 18.37 -0.39
N TYR A 269 -56.62 17.06 -0.50
CA TYR A 269 -56.94 16.32 -1.71
C TYR A 269 -58.45 16.20 -1.94
N ASN A 270 -59.26 16.15 -0.86
CA ASN A 270 -60.72 16.03 -0.97
C ASN A 270 -61.44 17.39 -1.21
N GLY A 271 -60.73 18.52 -1.11
CA GLY A 271 -61.25 19.88 -1.27
C GLY A 271 -61.97 20.45 -0.03
N GLY A 272 -61.74 19.84 1.14
CA GLY A 272 -62.22 20.16 2.48
C GLY A 272 -61.18 20.92 3.29
N LEU A 273 -60.71 20.34 4.39
CA LEU A 273 -59.63 20.88 5.23
C LEU A 273 -58.56 19.79 5.35
N PRO A 274 -57.26 20.10 5.41
CA PRO A 274 -56.22 19.06 5.60
C PRO A 274 -56.52 18.11 6.77
N THR A 275 -57.17 18.63 7.82
CA THR A 275 -57.60 17.88 9.01
C THR A 275 -58.60 16.73 8.78
N ASP A 276 -59.20 16.61 7.59
CA ASP A 276 -60.18 15.55 7.26
C ASP A 276 -59.77 14.61 6.12
N ASP A 277 -58.55 14.76 5.60
CA ASP A 277 -57.90 13.80 4.70
C ASP A 277 -57.12 12.78 5.53
N ASP A 278 -57.35 11.50 5.24
CA ASP A 278 -56.87 10.30 5.94
C ASP A 278 -56.94 9.18 4.89
N THR A 279 -55.87 9.06 4.10
CA THR A 279 -55.85 8.28 2.85
C THR A 279 -55.83 6.77 3.13
N ASP A 280 -55.08 6.32 4.13
CA ASP A 280 -54.98 4.92 4.54
C ASP A 280 -56.08 4.48 5.54
N GLY A 281 -56.72 5.42 6.23
CA GLY A 281 -57.79 5.20 7.19
C GLY A 281 -57.33 4.79 8.58
N ASP A 282 -56.07 5.04 8.95
CA ASP A 282 -55.49 4.67 10.26
C ASP A 282 -55.87 5.62 11.40
N THR A 283 -56.55 6.73 11.08
CA THR A 283 -57.02 7.82 11.95
C THR A 283 -56.03 8.96 12.21
N ILE A 284 -54.84 8.92 11.64
CA ILE A 284 -53.89 10.02 11.55
C ILE A 284 -54.20 10.76 10.24
N PRO A 285 -54.51 12.06 10.27
CA PRO A 285 -54.69 12.82 9.04
C PRO A 285 -53.36 12.97 8.29
N ASN A 286 -53.41 13.03 6.95
CA ASN A 286 -52.24 13.07 6.08
C ASN A 286 -51.17 14.08 6.52
N TYR A 287 -51.54 15.33 6.83
CA TYR A 287 -50.59 16.36 7.32
C TYR A 287 -49.87 16.08 8.65
N LEU A 288 -50.17 14.96 9.30
CA LEU A 288 -49.50 14.47 10.51
C LEU A 288 -48.94 13.06 10.31
N ASP A 289 -49.03 12.53 9.09
CA ASP A 289 -48.69 11.16 8.74
C ASP A 289 -47.50 11.15 7.78
N THR A 290 -46.46 10.40 8.15
CA THR A 290 -45.26 10.30 7.33
C THR A 290 -45.36 9.23 6.24
N ASP A 291 -46.45 8.47 6.22
CA ASP A 291 -46.76 7.33 5.34
C ASP A 291 -48.26 7.41 4.98
N ASP A 292 -48.55 8.33 4.05
CA ASP A 292 -49.90 8.84 3.81
C ASP A 292 -50.90 7.77 3.35
N ASP A 293 -50.45 6.78 2.60
CA ASP A 293 -51.26 5.73 2.01
C ASP A 293 -51.16 4.38 2.75
N GLY A 294 -50.25 4.31 3.73
CA GLY A 294 -50.07 3.19 4.64
C GLY A 294 -49.47 1.96 3.97
N ASP A 295 -48.76 2.13 2.87
CA ASP A 295 -48.12 1.05 2.13
C ASP A 295 -46.80 0.57 2.77
N GLY A 296 -46.27 1.37 3.70
CA GLY A 296 -45.05 1.06 4.44
C GLY A 296 -43.81 1.77 3.90
N ILE A 297 -43.90 2.60 2.86
CA ILE A 297 -42.88 3.54 2.38
C ILE A 297 -43.19 4.92 2.97
N LEU A 298 -42.17 5.73 3.26
CA LEU A 298 -42.46 7.10 3.74
C LEU A 298 -42.81 7.98 2.54
N SER A 299 -43.83 8.84 2.65
CA SER A 299 -44.28 9.73 1.57
C SER A 299 -43.12 10.54 0.94
N LYS A 300 -42.16 10.97 1.75
CA LYS A 300 -40.94 11.69 1.32
C LYS A 300 -40.01 10.89 0.40
N ASN A 301 -40.05 9.56 0.50
CA ASN A 301 -39.22 8.63 -0.28
C ASN A 301 -39.89 8.27 -1.61
N GLU A 302 -41.17 8.61 -1.80
CA GLU A 302 -41.96 8.28 -2.98
C GLU A 302 -41.99 9.42 -4.01
N SER A 303 -41.01 10.33 -3.94
CA SER A 303 -40.90 11.47 -4.87
C SER A 303 -42.16 12.34 -4.89
N ASN A 304 -42.72 12.62 -3.71
CA ASN A 304 -43.88 13.49 -3.50
C ASN A 304 -43.64 14.96 -3.94
N ASP A 305 -42.40 15.47 -3.82
CA ASP A 305 -41.97 16.77 -4.35
C ASP A 305 -40.56 16.73 -4.95
N PRO A 306 -40.43 16.32 -6.22
CA PRO A 306 -39.13 16.19 -6.88
C PRO A 306 -38.33 17.48 -7.01
N ASN A 307 -38.98 18.65 -6.90
CA ASN A 307 -38.33 19.95 -7.11
C ASN A 307 -38.06 20.72 -5.79
N ALA A 308 -38.53 20.18 -4.66
CA ALA A 308 -38.37 20.72 -3.32
C ALA A 308 -38.95 22.15 -3.16
N ASP A 309 -40.08 22.45 -3.81
CA ASP A 309 -40.83 23.71 -3.62
C ASP A 309 -42.04 23.60 -2.68
N GLY A 310 -42.23 22.41 -2.11
CA GLY A 310 -43.27 22.01 -1.18
C GLY A 310 -44.63 21.76 -1.84
N ALA A 311 -44.71 21.76 -3.18
CA ALA A 311 -45.96 21.61 -3.91
C ALA A 311 -46.00 20.29 -4.70
N PRO A 312 -47.00 19.42 -4.49
CA PRO A 312 -47.04 18.09 -5.10
C PRO A 312 -47.49 18.11 -6.58
N THR A 313 -47.30 19.23 -7.29
CA THR A 313 -47.81 19.39 -8.66
C THR A 313 -47.02 18.61 -9.71
N ASP A 314 -45.83 18.17 -9.35
CA ASP A 314 -44.92 17.35 -10.12
C ASP A 314 -44.53 16.06 -9.40
N ALA A 315 -45.33 15.66 -8.39
CA ALA A 315 -45.21 14.37 -7.74
C ALA A 315 -45.20 13.23 -8.77
N LYS A 316 -44.42 12.19 -8.44
CA LYS A 316 -44.37 10.96 -9.24
C LYS A 316 -45.75 10.26 -9.17
N ASP A 317 -46.19 9.78 -10.33
CA ASP A 317 -47.42 9.01 -10.55
C ASP A 317 -46.98 7.90 -11.51
N THR A 318 -46.54 6.79 -10.93
CA THR A 318 -45.78 5.75 -11.61
C THR A 318 -46.67 4.89 -12.50
N ASP A 319 -47.87 4.56 -12.04
CA ASP A 319 -48.83 3.77 -12.80
C ASP A 319 -49.67 4.62 -13.80
N GLY A 320 -49.66 5.94 -13.61
CA GLY A 320 -50.30 6.93 -14.49
C GLY A 320 -51.82 6.99 -14.33
N ASP A 321 -52.37 6.50 -13.23
CA ASP A 321 -53.80 6.50 -12.96
C ASP A 321 -54.34 7.87 -12.50
N GLY A 322 -53.43 8.77 -12.10
CA GLY A 322 -53.71 10.13 -11.67
C GLY A 322 -53.68 10.33 -10.16
N THR A 323 -53.38 9.28 -9.39
CA THR A 323 -53.05 9.32 -7.96
C THR A 323 -51.53 9.33 -7.84
N PRO A 324 -50.92 10.34 -7.20
CA PRO A 324 -49.48 10.30 -6.92
C PRO A 324 -49.11 9.10 -6.06
N ASP A 325 -47.89 8.59 -6.21
CA ASP A 325 -47.42 7.35 -5.56
C ASP A 325 -47.64 7.40 -4.04
N TYR A 326 -47.22 8.49 -3.37
CA TYR A 326 -47.41 8.72 -1.93
C TYR A 326 -48.87 8.82 -1.43
N LEU A 327 -49.86 8.66 -2.31
CA LEU A 327 -51.30 8.60 -1.99
C LEU A 327 -51.97 7.34 -2.57
N ASP A 328 -51.21 6.45 -3.20
CA ASP A 328 -51.72 5.32 -3.99
C ASP A 328 -51.47 3.97 -3.33
N ASN A 329 -52.31 3.68 -2.32
CA ASN A 329 -52.35 2.37 -1.67
C ASN A 329 -52.84 1.21 -2.56
N SER A 330 -53.09 1.46 -3.84
CA SER A 330 -53.61 0.49 -4.80
C SER A 330 -52.60 0.07 -5.85
N ASP A 331 -51.33 0.42 -5.65
CA ASP A 331 -50.24 0.02 -6.53
C ASP A 331 -50.20 -1.51 -6.69
N SER A 332 -50.50 -1.92 -7.92
CA SER A 332 -50.58 -3.33 -8.31
C SER A 332 -49.35 -3.77 -9.11
N ARG A 333 -48.29 -2.96 -9.10
CA ARG A 333 -46.99 -3.35 -9.63
C ARG A 333 -46.48 -4.61 -8.90
N PRO A 334 -45.75 -5.49 -9.62
CA PRO A 334 -45.09 -6.63 -9.02
C PRO A 334 -44.22 -6.27 -7.80
N ASP A 335 -44.14 -7.24 -6.90
CA ASP A 335 -43.50 -7.18 -5.58
C ASP A 335 -43.12 -8.64 -5.25
N THR A 336 -41.94 -9.02 -5.74
CA THR A 336 -41.50 -10.41 -5.86
C THR A 336 -41.30 -11.04 -4.49
N ASP A 337 -40.57 -10.36 -3.61
CA ASP A 337 -40.22 -10.81 -2.26
C ASP A 337 -41.27 -10.45 -1.17
N LYS A 338 -42.13 -9.43 -1.40
CA LYS A 338 -43.12 -8.89 -0.44
C LYS A 338 -42.52 -8.21 0.77
N ASP A 339 -41.38 -7.53 0.64
CA ASP A 339 -40.86 -6.68 1.71
C ASP A 339 -41.60 -5.33 1.83
N GLY A 340 -42.30 -4.92 0.76
CA GLY A 340 -43.07 -3.67 0.68
C GLY A 340 -42.59 -2.74 -0.42
N VAL A 341 -41.33 -2.84 -0.84
CA VAL A 341 -40.78 -2.15 -2.00
C VAL A 341 -41.24 -2.88 -3.27
N LYS A 342 -41.42 -2.17 -4.39
CA LYS A 342 -41.90 -2.77 -5.64
C LYS A 342 -40.73 -3.02 -6.56
N ASP A 343 -40.78 -4.09 -7.36
CA ASP A 343 -39.73 -4.53 -8.31
C ASP A 343 -39.15 -3.45 -9.26
N ALA A 344 -39.79 -2.28 -9.37
CA ALA A 344 -39.31 -1.18 -10.21
C ALA A 344 -38.52 -0.11 -9.43
N ASP A 345 -38.70 -0.07 -8.12
CA ASP A 345 -38.09 0.86 -7.18
C ASP A 345 -37.16 0.12 -6.17
N ASP A 346 -37.27 -1.21 -6.09
CA ASP A 346 -36.40 -2.12 -5.35
C ASP A 346 -35.03 -2.28 -6.05
N ILE A 347 -33.99 -2.53 -5.28
CA ILE A 347 -32.61 -2.74 -5.77
C ILE A 347 -32.15 -4.20 -5.63
N ASP A 348 -32.95 -5.04 -4.96
CA ASP A 348 -32.76 -6.47 -4.70
C ASP A 348 -34.16 -7.13 -4.70
N ASP A 349 -34.73 -7.26 -5.90
CA ASP A 349 -36.14 -7.63 -6.16
C ASP A 349 -36.61 -8.93 -5.47
N ASP A 350 -35.71 -9.90 -5.22
CA ASP A 350 -36.01 -11.18 -4.58
C ASP A 350 -35.42 -11.36 -3.16
N ASN A 351 -34.64 -10.37 -2.70
CA ASN A 351 -34.09 -10.19 -1.35
C ASN A 351 -33.18 -11.33 -0.91
N ASP A 352 -32.40 -11.84 -1.86
CA ASP A 352 -31.42 -12.89 -1.65
C ASP A 352 -30.05 -12.31 -1.16
N GLY A 353 -29.91 -10.98 -1.18
CA GLY A 353 -28.71 -10.23 -0.78
C GLY A 353 -27.79 -9.84 -1.95
N ILE A 354 -28.19 -10.15 -3.18
CA ILE A 354 -27.51 -9.83 -4.43
C ILE A 354 -28.30 -8.70 -5.11
N LEU A 355 -27.61 -7.59 -5.43
CA LEU A 355 -28.28 -6.49 -6.11
C LEU A 355 -28.71 -6.87 -7.53
N ASP A 356 -29.87 -6.40 -7.97
CA ASP A 356 -30.38 -6.44 -9.34
C ASP A 356 -29.30 -6.15 -10.39
N THR A 357 -28.49 -5.12 -10.12
CA THR A 357 -27.43 -4.68 -11.04
C THR A 357 -26.31 -5.70 -11.23
N ALA A 358 -26.10 -6.60 -10.26
CA ALA A 358 -25.15 -7.69 -10.31
C ALA A 358 -25.69 -8.88 -11.12
N GLU A 359 -27.00 -9.11 -11.12
CA GLU A 359 -27.66 -10.21 -11.84
C GLU A 359 -28.02 -9.81 -13.27
N GLY A 360 -28.12 -8.51 -13.53
CA GLY A 360 -28.28 -7.94 -14.87
C GLY A 360 -29.55 -7.13 -15.06
N ASN A 361 -30.18 -6.69 -13.98
CA ASN A 361 -31.18 -5.62 -13.93
C ASN A 361 -32.46 -5.98 -14.70
N GLY A 362 -33.03 -7.15 -14.40
CA GLY A 362 -34.31 -7.64 -14.95
C GLY A 362 -34.30 -8.03 -16.43
N VAL A 363 -33.12 -8.22 -17.07
CA VAL A 363 -33.02 -8.68 -18.47
C VAL A 363 -32.26 -9.98 -18.68
N THR A 364 -31.47 -10.41 -17.70
CA THR A 364 -30.85 -11.75 -17.68
C THR A 364 -31.90 -12.76 -17.22
N ASP A 365 -31.85 -13.96 -17.77
CA ASP A 365 -32.75 -15.10 -17.53
C ASP A 365 -31.87 -16.31 -17.84
N THR A 366 -31.08 -16.73 -16.84
CA THR A 366 -29.95 -17.65 -16.97
C THR A 366 -30.42 -19.08 -17.22
N ASP A 367 -31.42 -19.56 -16.48
CA ASP A 367 -32.01 -20.89 -16.66
C ASP A 367 -33.05 -20.96 -17.81
N GLY A 368 -33.56 -19.81 -18.27
CA GLY A 368 -34.51 -19.69 -19.37
C GLY A 368 -35.97 -19.98 -18.99
N ASP A 369 -36.33 -19.98 -17.71
CA ASP A 369 -37.67 -20.28 -17.23
C ASP A 369 -38.68 -19.13 -17.47
N LYS A 370 -38.18 -17.93 -17.81
CA LYS A 370 -38.87 -16.64 -18.01
C LYS A 370 -39.10 -15.79 -16.75
N ILE A 371 -38.47 -16.11 -15.64
CA ILE A 371 -38.26 -15.25 -14.50
C ILE A 371 -36.86 -14.63 -14.70
N PRO A 372 -36.71 -13.30 -14.70
CA PRO A 372 -35.38 -12.71 -14.75
C PRO A 372 -34.59 -13.06 -13.49
N ASP A 373 -33.27 -13.19 -13.60
CA ASP A 373 -32.37 -13.53 -12.48
C ASP A 373 -32.65 -12.68 -11.23
N SER A 374 -32.82 -11.36 -11.39
CA SER A 374 -33.14 -10.47 -10.25
C SER A 374 -34.46 -10.78 -9.53
N MET A 375 -35.32 -11.62 -10.10
CA MET A 375 -36.58 -12.04 -9.49
C MET A 375 -36.61 -13.55 -9.21
N ASP A 376 -35.49 -14.25 -9.42
CA ASP A 376 -35.39 -15.70 -9.38
C ASP A 376 -34.44 -16.15 -8.26
N THR A 377 -34.99 -16.87 -7.28
CA THR A 377 -34.25 -17.30 -6.09
C THR A 377 -33.23 -18.43 -6.33
N ASP A 378 -33.10 -18.88 -7.58
CA ASP A 378 -32.28 -19.98 -8.10
C ASP A 378 -32.04 -19.69 -9.61
N SER A 379 -31.27 -18.64 -9.89
CA SER A 379 -31.15 -18.00 -11.23
C SER A 379 -30.70 -18.96 -12.34
N ASP A 380 -29.91 -19.97 -12.00
CA ASP A 380 -29.35 -20.92 -12.95
C ASP A 380 -30.10 -22.28 -12.95
N GLY A 381 -31.03 -22.46 -12.00
CA GLY A 381 -31.93 -23.59 -11.88
C GLY A 381 -31.20 -24.90 -11.57
N ASP A 382 -30.13 -24.84 -10.79
CA ASP A 382 -29.35 -25.99 -10.39
C ASP A 382 -29.80 -26.60 -9.05
N GLY A 383 -30.61 -25.86 -8.28
CA GLY A 383 -31.20 -26.32 -7.02
C GLY A 383 -30.41 -25.97 -5.77
N VAL A 384 -29.33 -25.22 -5.90
CA VAL A 384 -28.82 -24.33 -4.85
C VAL A 384 -29.65 -23.04 -4.91
N ALA A 385 -29.33 -22.02 -4.13
CA ALA A 385 -30.16 -20.82 -4.05
C ALA A 385 -29.20 -19.65 -4.03
N ASP A 386 -29.51 -18.61 -4.78
CA ASP A 386 -28.61 -17.47 -5.01
C ASP A 386 -28.16 -16.82 -3.68
N SER A 387 -29.05 -16.78 -2.69
CA SER A 387 -28.72 -16.35 -1.31
C SER A 387 -27.58 -17.13 -0.63
N ILE A 388 -27.29 -18.36 -1.05
CA ILE A 388 -26.17 -19.20 -0.61
C ILE A 388 -24.97 -18.94 -1.51
N GLU A 389 -25.09 -19.12 -2.83
CA GLU A 389 -23.97 -19.01 -3.79
C GLU A 389 -23.38 -17.60 -3.83
N GLY A 390 -24.22 -16.57 -3.75
CA GLY A 390 -23.79 -15.18 -3.63
C GLY A 390 -23.07 -14.87 -2.32
N ASN A 391 -23.35 -15.63 -1.24
CA ASN A 391 -22.96 -15.27 0.13
C ASN A 391 -22.17 -16.34 0.91
N ASP A 392 -21.68 -17.42 0.30
CA ASP A 392 -20.81 -18.44 0.93
C ASP A 392 -19.30 -18.27 0.62
N ALA A 393 -18.68 -17.20 1.11
CA ALA A 393 -17.28 -16.92 0.77
C ALA A 393 -16.28 -17.93 1.35
N ASN A 394 -16.75 -18.84 2.21
CA ASN A 394 -15.95 -19.86 2.87
C ASN A 394 -16.09 -21.25 2.22
N GLY A 395 -17.10 -21.45 1.37
CA GLY A 395 -17.35 -22.64 0.57
C GLY A 395 -17.87 -23.83 1.38
N ASP A 396 -18.62 -23.61 2.47
CA ASP A 396 -19.16 -24.69 3.32
C ASP A 396 -20.63 -25.07 3.03
N GLY A 397 -21.13 -24.69 1.86
CA GLY A 397 -22.50 -24.87 1.39
C GLY A 397 -23.53 -24.08 2.20
N LYS A 398 -23.11 -22.98 2.85
CA LYS A 398 -23.95 -22.16 3.72
C LYS A 398 -23.62 -20.68 3.61
N ALA A 399 -24.65 -19.86 3.43
CA ALA A 399 -24.51 -18.41 3.47
C ALA A 399 -23.83 -17.92 4.77
N ASP A 400 -22.79 -17.10 4.62
CA ASP A 400 -22.03 -16.48 5.72
C ASP A 400 -22.87 -15.44 6.49
N VAL A 401 -23.80 -14.80 5.79
CA VAL A 401 -24.67 -13.74 6.28
C VAL A 401 -26.11 -14.13 6.01
N ALA A 402 -26.97 -13.93 7.01
CA ALA A 402 -28.41 -14.17 6.89
C ALA A 402 -29.16 -12.83 7.01
N PRO A 403 -30.29 -12.65 6.29
CA PRO A 403 -31.10 -11.45 6.38
C PRO A 403 -31.56 -11.16 7.82
N LEU A 404 -31.58 -9.89 8.20
CA LEU A 404 -32.06 -9.43 9.51
C LEU A 404 -33.58 -9.18 9.53
N GLY A 405 -34.22 -9.12 8.36
CA GLY A 405 -35.59 -8.69 8.15
C GLY A 405 -35.78 -7.22 8.48
N LYS A 406 -34.79 -6.39 8.18
CA LYS A 406 -34.80 -4.95 8.43
C LYS A 406 -34.09 -4.22 7.31
N ASP A 407 -34.77 -3.22 6.79
CA ASP A 407 -34.20 -2.22 5.89
C ASP A 407 -34.45 -0.85 6.53
N THR A 408 -33.36 -0.15 6.88
CA THR A 408 -33.42 1.13 7.59
C THR A 408 -33.73 2.32 6.67
N ASP A 409 -33.32 2.28 5.40
CA ASP A 409 -33.55 3.35 4.41
C ASP A 409 -34.63 3.06 3.37
N LYS A 410 -35.20 1.85 3.40
CA LYS A 410 -36.32 1.41 2.55
C LYS A 410 -35.93 1.44 1.07
N ASP A 411 -34.72 1.01 0.74
CA ASP A 411 -34.25 0.92 -0.65
C ASP A 411 -34.37 -0.50 -1.22
N GLY A 412 -34.81 -1.48 -0.42
CA GLY A 412 -35.06 -2.86 -0.81
C GLY A 412 -33.96 -3.84 -0.36
N LEU A 413 -32.79 -3.34 0.06
CA LEU A 413 -31.69 -4.19 0.53
C LEU A 413 -31.68 -4.31 2.07
N ASP A 414 -31.67 -5.55 2.58
CA ASP A 414 -31.62 -5.79 4.03
C ASP A 414 -30.33 -5.23 4.68
N ASP A 415 -30.45 -4.64 5.88
CA ASP A 415 -29.36 -4.10 6.73
C ASP A 415 -28.21 -5.12 6.96
N ALA A 416 -28.46 -6.44 6.80
CA ALA A 416 -27.43 -7.47 6.85
C ALA A 416 -26.39 -7.33 5.73
N PHE A 417 -26.87 -6.87 4.57
CA PHE A 417 -26.12 -6.67 3.34
C PHE A 417 -25.84 -5.17 3.10
N ASP A 418 -26.62 -4.26 3.69
CA ASP A 418 -26.39 -2.81 3.67
C ASP A 418 -25.80 -2.23 4.97
N ALA A 419 -24.47 -2.16 5.03
CA ALA A 419 -23.77 -1.56 6.17
C ALA A 419 -23.64 -0.03 6.12
N ASP A 420 -24.00 0.64 5.02
CA ASP A 420 -23.84 2.09 4.85
C ASP A 420 -25.06 2.88 4.36
N ASN A 421 -26.24 2.24 4.29
CA ASN A 421 -27.51 2.81 3.82
C ASN A 421 -27.32 3.46 2.44
N GLY A 422 -26.90 2.64 1.48
CA GLY A 422 -26.55 3.10 0.14
C GLY A 422 -26.09 2.01 -0.83
N GLY A 423 -26.44 0.75 -0.57
CA GLY A 423 -26.40 -0.36 -1.54
C GLY A 423 -25.01 -0.61 -2.14
N LYS A 424 -24.03 -1.05 -1.33
CA LYS A 424 -22.76 -1.50 -1.94
C LYS A 424 -22.88 -2.94 -2.45
N PRO A 425 -22.54 -3.20 -3.73
CA PRO A 425 -22.56 -4.56 -4.26
C PRO A 425 -21.59 -5.46 -3.49
N VAL A 426 -22.07 -6.65 -3.15
CA VAL A 426 -21.28 -7.74 -2.58
C VAL A 426 -20.26 -8.23 -3.62
N ALA A 427 -19.15 -8.83 -3.17
CA ALA A 427 -18.18 -9.43 -4.06
C ALA A 427 -18.79 -10.69 -4.69
N LYS A 428 -18.89 -10.72 -6.03
CA LYS A 428 -19.34 -11.89 -6.81
C LYS A 428 -18.41 -13.08 -6.52
N GLN A 429 -19.00 -14.19 -6.08
CA GLN A 429 -18.32 -15.48 -6.04
C GLN A 429 -18.27 -16.06 -7.46
N ASP A 430 -17.20 -16.79 -7.75
CA ASP A 430 -16.76 -17.24 -9.07
C ASP A 430 -15.64 -18.25 -8.78
N LEU A 431 -16.05 -19.45 -8.34
CA LEU A 431 -15.18 -20.47 -7.78
C LEU A 431 -14.18 -20.96 -8.84
N ASP A 432 -14.68 -21.36 -10.00
CA ASP A 432 -13.92 -21.89 -11.13
C ASP A 432 -13.17 -20.82 -11.97
N LYS A 433 -13.57 -19.53 -11.84
CA LYS A 433 -13.01 -18.37 -12.55
C LYS A 433 -13.27 -18.37 -14.05
N ASP A 434 -14.36 -18.98 -14.51
CA ASP A 434 -14.77 -18.89 -15.91
C ASP A 434 -15.39 -17.52 -16.28
N GLY A 435 -15.76 -16.74 -15.25
CA GLY A 435 -16.31 -15.40 -15.35
C GLY A 435 -17.84 -15.33 -15.29
N LYS A 436 -18.53 -16.45 -15.07
CA LYS A 436 -19.89 -16.50 -14.54
C LYS A 436 -19.83 -16.57 -13.01
N PRO A 437 -20.60 -15.73 -12.30
CA PRO A 437 -20.74 -15.92 -10.86
C PRO A 437 -21.44 -17.24 -10.55
N ASP A 438 -21.13 -17.84 -9.38
CA ASP A 438 -21.66 -19.14 -8.94
C ASP A 438 -23.21 -19.19 -9.06
N PHE A 439 -23.93 -18.19 -8.53
CA PHE A 439 -25.40 -18.06 -8.67
C PHE A 439 -25.95 -17.96 -10.12
N GLN A 440 -25.07 -17.88 -11.13
CA GLN A 440 -25.41 -17.88 -12.56
C GLN A 440 -24.70 -19.01 -13.32
N ASP A 441 -24.12 -19.98 -12.61
CA ASP A 441 -23.30 -21.03 -13.18
C ASP A 441 -23.70 -22.45 -12.76
N VAL A 442 -24.25 -23.17 -13.73
CA VAL A 442 -24.78 -24.54 -13.56
C VAL A 442 -23.75 -25.63 -13.22
N ASP A 443 -22.48 -25.27 -13.01
CA ASP A 443 -21.28 -26.09 -12.82
C ASP A 443 -20.26 -25.27 -12.01
N ASP A 444 -20.59 -24.99 -10.75
CA ASP A 444 -19.91 -24.04 -9.85
C ASP A 444 -18.39 -24.26 -9.72
N ASP A 445 -17.95 -25.50 -9.57
CA ASP A 445 -16.54 -25.84 -9.38
C ASP A 445 -15.79 -26.12 -10.69
N GLY A 446 -16.53 -26.17 -11.81
CA GLY A 446 -16.05 -26.37 -13.16
C GLY A 446 -15.50 -27.77 -13.41
N ASP A 447 -15.94 -28.79 -12.67
CA ASP A 447 -15.48 -30.16 -12.85
C ASP A 447 -16.14 -30.87 -14.05
N GLY A 448 -17.24 -30.32 -14.58
CA GLY A 448 -17.97 -30.82 -15.72
C GLY A 448 -19.22 -31.66 -15.38
N ILE A 449 -19.51 -31.90 -14.10
CA ILE A 449 -20.81 -32.34 -13.60
C ILE A 449 -21.63 -31.10 -13.26
N LEU A 450 -22.88 -31.06 -13.70
CA LEU A 450 -23.75 -29.94 -13.31
C LEU A 450 -24.07 -30.06 -11.82
N THR A 451 -24.03 -28.97 -11.07
CA THR A 451 -24.34 -28.88 -9.63
C THR A 451 -25.57 -29.72 -9.25
N LYS A 452 -26.68 -29.56 -9.99
CA LYS A 452 -27.93 -30.34 -9.81
C LYS A 452 -27.79 -31.87 -9.80
N ASN A 453 -26.72 -32.40 -10.38
CA ASN A 453 -26.45 -33.83 -10.55
C ASN A 453 -25.50 -34.39 -9.48
N GLU A 454 -25.03 -33.54 -8.56
CA GLU A 454 -24.11 -33.90 -7.47
C GLU A 454 -24.82 -34.21 -6.15
N ASP A 455 -26.16 -34.23 -6.15
CA ASP A 455 -26.98 -34.81 -5.09
C ASP A 455 -26.88 -36.35 -5.10
N LEU A 456 -25.75 -36.86 -4.59
CA LEU A 456 -25.38 -38.28 -4.58
C LEU A 456 -26.44 -39.15 -3.89
N ASN A 457 -27.06 -38.59 -2.86
CA ASN A 457 -27.98 -39.32 -2.00
C ASN A 457 -29.47 -39.14 -2.42
N ALA A 458 -29.74 -38.21 -3.34
CA ALA A 458 -31.04 -37.84 -3.88
C ALA A 458 -32.04 -37.31 -2.83
N ASP A 459 -31.55 -36.57 -1.82
CA ASP A 459 -32.39 -35.91 -0.80
C ASP A 459 -32.70 -34.44 -1.09
N GLY A 460 -32.10 -33.87 -2.14
CA GLY A 460 -32.29 -32.50 -2.58
C GLY A 460 -31.60 -31.48 -1.70
N ILE A 461 -30.53 -31.87 -0.98
CA ILE A 461 -29.73 -30.97 -0.14
C ILE A 461 -28.26 -31.13 -0.55
N LEU A 462 -27.83 -30.37 -1.56
CA LEU A 462 -26.48 -30.49 -2.13
C LEU A 462 -25.39 -30.12 -1.11
N GLY A 463 -25.60 -29.08 -0.31
CA GLY A 463 -24.65 -28.61 0.72
C GLY A 463 -24.33 -29.59 1.87
N ASN A 464 -24.76 -30.85 1.80
CA ASN A 464 -24.41 -31.90 2.76
C ASN A 464 -23.70 -33.12 2.16
N ASP A 465 -23.63 -33.20 0.83
CA ASP A 465 -22.87 -34.23 0.13
C ASP A 465 -21.42 -33.76 0.01
N ASP A 466 -20.58 -34.31 0.88
CA ASP A 466 -19.14 -34.01 1.06
C ASP A 466 -18.43 -35.37 1.17
N THR A 467 -17.82 -35.80 0.07
CA THR A 467 -17.34 -37.17 -0.14
C THR A 467 -16.07 -37.47 0.67
N ASP A 468 -15.14 -36.51 0.74
CA ASP A 468 -13.86 -36.66 1.45
C ASP A 468 -13.90 -36.16 2.92
N ALA A 469 -14.98 -35.47 3.30
CA ALA A 469 -15.25 -34.88 4.61
C ALA A 469 -14.31 -33.73 5.00
N ASP A 470 -13.83 -32.93 4.04
CA ASP A 470 -12.99 -31.74 4.29
C ASP A 470 -13.79 -30.51 4.74
N GLY A 471 -15.11 -30.54 4.57
CA GLY A 471 -16.04 -29.48 4.94
C GLY A 471 -16.59 -28.66 3.78
N LYS A 472 -16.19 -28.95 2.54
CA LYS A 472 -16.82 -28.43 1.33
C LYS A 472 -17.76 -29.47 0.73
N PRO A 473 -18.94 -29.06 0.25
CA PRO A 473 -19.77 -29.92 -0.58
C PRO A 473 -19.11 -30.22 -1.93
N ASN A 474 -19.42 -31.36 -2.52
CA ASN A 474 -18.92 -31.81 -3.83
C ASN A 474 -19.08 -30.73 -4.93
N TYR A 475 -20.25 -30.08 -5.03
CA TYR A 475 -20.48 -29.03 -6.03
C TYR A 475 -19.62 -27.76 -5.87
N LEU A 476 -18.87 -27.65 -4.77
CA LEU A 476 -17.90 -26.58 -4.51
C LEU A 476 -16.47 -27.14 -4.39
N ASP A 477 -16.23 -28.40 -4.75
CA ASP A 477 -14.96 -29.09 -4.56
C ASP A 477 -14.51 -29.94 -5.76
N ASN A 478 -13.59 -29.37 -6.53
CA ASN A 478 -13.06 -29.98 -7.75
C ASN A 478 -12.18 -31.24 -7.58
N ASP A 479 -12.06 -31.80 -6.37
CA ASP A 479 -11.32 -33.01 -5.97
C ASP A 479 -12.18 -33.79 -4.95
N ASP A 480 -13.35 -34.22 -5.40
CA ASP A 480 -14.47 -34.74 -4.59
C ASP A 480 -14.06 -35.80 -3.55
N ASP A 481 -13.16 -36.71 -3.92
CA ASP A 481 -12.74 -37.81 -3.07
C ASP A 481 -11.46 -37.50 -2.27
N GLY A 482 -10.85 -36.34 -2.51
CA GLY A 482 -9.65 -35.81 -1.89
C GLY A 482 -8.43 -36.72 -2.09
N ASP A 483 -8.30 -37.36 -3.26
CA ASP A 483 -7.13 -38.17 -3.63
C ASP A 483 -6.00 -37.33 -4.25
N GLY A 484 -6.29 -36.09 -4.63
CA GLY A 484 -5.35 -35.12 -5.21
C GLY A 484 -5.43 -35.02 -6.73
N ILE A 485 -6.40 -35.65 -7.37
CA ILE A 485 -6.69 -35.58 -8.79
C ILE A 485 -8.04 -34.90 -8.96
N LEU A 486 -8.12 -33.95 -9.89
CA LEU A 486 -9.38 -33.24 -10.09
C LEU A 486 -10.45 -34.20 -10.61
N SER A 487 -11.68 -34.11 -10.13
CA SER A 487 -12.82 -34.93 -10.54
C SER A 487 -12.99 -34.92 -12.07
N SER A 488 -12.81 -33.75 -12.71
CA SER A 488 -12.79 -33.56 -14.18
C SER A 488 -11.74 -34.39 -14.94
N ALA A 489 -10.66 -34.80 -14.28
CA ALA A 489 -9.59 -35.61 -14.85
C ALA A 489 -9.87 -37.12 -14.73
N GLU A 490 -10.90 -37.52 -13.99
CA GLU A 490 -11.24 -38.91 -13.66
C GLU A 490 -12.40 -39.47 -14.47
N SER A 491 -12.73 -38.81 -15.59
CA SER A 491 -13.83 -39.24 -16.48
C SER A 491 -15.18 -39.30 -15.75
N ASN A 492 -15.43 -38.31 -14.88
CA ASN A 492 -16.71 -38.03 -14.22
C ASN A 492 -17.86 -37.87 -15.25
N ASP A 493 -17.65 -37.20 -16.38
CA ASP A 493 -18.59 -37.15 -17.52
C ASP A 493 -17.89 -37.39 -18.88
N PRO A 494 -17.82 -38.65 -19.33
CA PRO A 494 -17.19 -39.01 -20.60
C PRO A 494 -17.91 -38.43 -21.83
N ASN A 495 -19.22 -38.17 -21.75
CA ASN A 495 -20.02 -37.79 -22.90
C ASN A 495 -20.27 -36.27 -23.00
N LYS A 496 -19.91 -35.53 -21.95
CA LYS A 496 -19.98 -34.06 -21.84
C LYS A 496 -21.41 -33.55 -21.91
N ASP A 497 -22.35 -34.26 -21.26
CA ASP A 497 -23.73 -33.83 -21.10
C ASP A 497 -24.07 -33.30 -19.70
N GLY A 498 -23.07 -33.18 -18.84
CA GLY A 498 -23.17 -32.66 -17.48
C GLY A 498 -23.69 -33.68 -16.47
N SER A 499 -23.91 -34.93 -16.88
CA SER A 499 -24.49 -35.98 -16.04
C SER A 499 -23.45 -37.04 -15.69
N PRO A 500 -23.33 -37.46 -14.42
CA PRO A 500 -22.40 -38.52 -14.02
C PRO A 500 -22.96 -39.93 -14.35
N ALA A 501 -24.04 -40.02 -15.15
CA ALA A 501 -24.75 -41.27 -15.41
C ALA A 501 -23.91 -42.31 -16.19
N ASP A 502 -22.90 -41.86 -16.92
CA ASP A 502 -21.91 -42.70 -17.59
C ASP A 502 -20.49 -42.48 -17.07
N ALA A 503 -20.35 -41.89 -15.87
CA ALA A 503 -19.09 -41.82 -15.15
C ALA A 503 -18.39 -43.18 -15.15
N LEU A 504 -17.07 -43.15 -15.32
CA LEU A 504 -16.28 -44.37 -15.31
C LEU A 504 -16.24 -44.96 -13.89
N ASP A 505 -16.44 -46.27 -13.82
CA ASP A 505 -16.32 -47.09 -12.61
C ASP A 505 -15.39 -48.24 -13.02
N THR A 506 -14.09 -48.04 -12.80
CA THR A 506 -13.04 -48.89 -13.38
C THR A 506 -12.97 -50.25 -12.69
N ASP A 507 -13.17 -50.31 -11.37
CA ASP A 507 -13.10 -51.54 -10.59
C ASP A 507 -14.45 -52.29 -10.51
N GLY A 508 -15.56 -51.62 -10.84
CA GLY A 508 -16.91 -52.15 -10.88
C GLY A 508 -17.57 -52.30 -9.52
N ASP A 509 -17.09 -51.60 -8.49
CA ASP A 509 -17.63 -51.66 -7.13
C ASP A 509 -18.89 -50.78 -6.94
N LYS A 510 -19.18 -49.93 -7.93
CA LYS A 510 -20.29 -48.97 -8.06
C LYS A 510 -20.07 -47.62 -7.39
N ILE A 511 -18.85 -47.31 -7.00
CA ILE A 511 -18.41 -45.96 -6.72
C ILE A 511 -17.69 -45.51 -7.99
N PRO A 512 -18.17 -44.48 -8.70
CA PRO A 512 -17.45 -43.91 -9.82
C PRO A 512 -16.04 -43.45 -9.41
N ASP A 513 -15.10 -43.48 -10.35
CA ASP A 513 -13.69 -43.19 -10.08
C ASP A 513 -13.50 -41.83 -9.37
N TYR A 514 -14.22 -40.79 -9.79
CA TYR A 514 -14.17 -39.44 -9.20
C TYR A 514 -14.72 -39.33 -7.76
N LEU A 515 -15.30 -40.41 -7.22
CA LEU A 515 -15.78 -40.50 -5.83
C LEU A 515 -15.05 -41.61 -5.05
N ASP A 516 -14.07 -42.29 -5.65
CA ASP A 516 -13.42 -43.48 -5.09
C ASP A 516 -11.96 -43.25 -4.69
N LYS A 517 -11.80 -42.92 -3.41
CA LYS A 517 -10.49 -42.74 -2.76
C LYS A 517 -9.57 -43.97 -2.80
N ASP A 518 -10.09 -45.18 -3.01
CA ASP A 518 -9.33 -46.45 -2.94
C ASP A 518 -9.02 -47.03 -4.35
N ASN A 519 -8.43 -46.22 -5.22
CA ASN A 519 -8.09 -46.48 -6.64
C ASN A 519 -7.05 -47.61 -6.93
N THR A 520 -6.91 -48.63 -6.07
CA THR A 520 -5.78 -49.60 -6.09
C THR A 520 -5.79 -50.63 -7.23
N ASP A 521 -6.90 -50.80 -7.95
CA ASP A 521 -7.02 -51.60 -9.18
C ASP A 521 -7.68 -50.83 -10.36
N GLY A 522 -7.89 -49.52 -10.18
CA GLY A 522 -8.35 -48.57 -11.19
C GLY A 522 -7.24 -48.07 -12.14
N PRO A 523 -7.47 -47.04 -12.97
CA PRO A 523 -6.50 -46.55 -13.96
C PRO A 523 -5.23 -46.00 -13.28
N LEU A 524 -5.35 -45.51 -12.05
CA LEU A 524 -4.26 -44.97 -11.23
C LEU A 524 -3.66 -46.02 -10.28
N GLY A 525 -4.27 -47.19 -10.21
CA GLY A 525 -3.74 -48.36 -9.51
C GLY A 525 -2.50 -48.93 -10.20
N ASP A 526 -1.67 -49.62 -9.43
CA ASP A 526 -0.45 -50.30 -9.88
C ASP A 526 -0.61 -51.80 -9.57
N SER A 527 -1.25 -52.51 -10.50
CA SER A 527 -1.76 -53.88 -10.27
C SER A 527 -0.64 -54.90 -10.08
N ASP A 528 0.50 -54.72 -10.75
CA ASP A 528 1.64 -55.63 -10.71
C ASP A 528 2.83 -55.12 -9.90
N LYS A 529 2.77 -53.86 -9.44
CA LYS A 529 3.66 -53.21 -8.47
C LYS A 529 5.01 -52.87 -9.03
N ASP A 530 5.07 -52.53 -10.30
CA ASP A 530 6.27 -52.12 -11.01
C ASP A 530 6.54 -50.60 -10.90
N GLY A 531 5.53 -49.83 -10.50
CA GLY A 531 5.58 -48.38 -10.33
C GLY A 531 5.05 -47.58 -11.53
N LEU A 532 4.48 -48.22 -12.55
CA LEU A 532 3.57 -47.62 -13.51
C LEU A 532 2.12 -47.80 -13.04
N THR A 533 1.27 -46.86 -13.42
CA THR A 533 -0.18 -47.03 -13.24
C THR A 533 -0.74 -47.85 -14.39
N ASN A 534 -1.84 -48.56 -14.16
CA ASN A 534 -2.53 -49.32 -15.20
C ASN A 534 -2.86 -48.44 -16.44
N ALA A 535 -3.15 -47.14 -16.23
CA ALA A 535 -3.38 -46.17 -17.30
C ALA A 535 -2.10 -45.78 -18.05
N ASP A 536 -0.99 -45.59 -17.34
CA ASP A 536 0.32 -45.32 -17.96
C ASP A 536 0.76 -46.48 -18.84
N GLU A 537 0.51 -47.71 -18.40
CA GLU A 537 0.83 -48.91 -19.17
C GLU A 537 -0.03 -49.05 -20.43
N VAL A 538 -1.34 -48.80 -20.33
CA VAL A 538 -2.22 -48.77 -21.51
C VAL A 538 -1.77 -47.70 -22.52
N LYS A 539 -1.25 -46.57 -22.03
CA LYS A 539 -0.77 -45.46 -22.85
C LYS A 539 0.57 -45.77 -23.52
N ALA A 540 1.48 -46.40 -22.80
CA ALA A 540 2.76 -46.88 -23.31
C ALA A 540 2.60 -48.11 -24.23
N GLY A 541 1.53 -48.89 -24.03
CA GLY A 541 1.26 -50.14 -24.75
C GLY A 541 1.79 -51.39 -24.05
N THR A 542 2.27 -51.27 -22.81
CA THR A 542 2.72 -52.37 -21.95
C THR A 542 1.54 -53.08 -21.26
N ASN A 543 1.80 -54.15 -20.50
CA ASN A 543 0.77 -55.03 -19.96
C ASN A 543 0.53 -54.80 -18.45
N PRO A 544 -0.65 -54.28 -18.04
CA PRO A 544 -0.99 -53.93 -16.64
C PRO A 544 -1.01 -55.02 -15.57
N LEU A 545 -0.55 -56.23 -15.90
CA LEU A 545 -0.54 -57.37 -15.00
C LEU A 545 0.83 -58.06 -15.00
N ASN A 546 1.82 -57.47 -15.67
CA ASN A 546 3.13 -58.05 -15.87
C ASN A 546 4.21 -56.95 -15.83
N PRO A 547 5.03 -56.91 -14.78
CA PRO A 547 5.94 -55.78 -14.49
C PRO A 547 7.17 -55.69 -15.43
N ASP A 548 7.18 -56.48 -16.50
CA ASP A 548 8.27 -56.74 -17.46
C ASP A 548 7.64 -57.41 -18.69
N SER A 549 7.16 -56.60 -19.62
CA SER A 549 6.23 -56.95 -20.69
C SER A 549 6.82 -57.82 -21.80
N ASP A 550 8.07 -57.61 -22.17
CA ASP A 550 8.83 -58.45 -23.12
C ASP A 550 9.60 -59.60 -22.45
N GLY A 551 9.81 -59.54 -21.14
CA GLY A 551 10.46 -60.56 -20.34
C GLY A 551 11.98 -60.58 -20.50
N ASP A 552 12.61 -59.45 -20.77
CA ASP A 552 14.07 -59.34 -20.92
C ASP A 552 14.81 -59.06 -19.60
N GLY A 553 14.08 -58.74 -18.53
CA GLY A 553 14.63 -58.57 -17.19
C GLY A 553 14.96 -57.13 -16.81
N ILE A 554 14.66 -56.17 -17.68
CA ILE A 554 14.33 -54.79 -17.28
C ILE A 554 12.80 -54.72 -17.04
N GLY A 555 12.37 -53.77 -16.23
CA GLY A 555 10.95 -53.65 -15.89
C GLY A 555 10.33 -52.45 -16.59
N ASP A 556 9.05 -52.57 -16.97
CA ASP A 556 8.34 -51.61 -17.82
C ASP A 556 8.51 -50.16 -17.31
N LYS A 557 8.46 -49.93 -15.99
CA LYS A 557 8.70 -48.60 -15.42
C LYS A 557 10.02 -47.94 -15.83
N VAL A 558 11.09 -48.72 -15.96
CA VAL A 558 12.42 -48.22 -16.32
C VAL A 558 12.45 -47.82 -17.79
N GLU A 559 11.89 -48.65 -18.66
CA GLU A 559 11.95 -48.52 -20.13
C GLU A 559 10.89 -47.59 -20.70
N VAL A 560 9.70 -47.54 -20.10
CA VAL A 560 8.71 -46.49 -20.43
C VAL A 560 9.23 -45.11 -20.02
N GLY A 561 10.08 -45.06 -18.99
CA GLY A 561 10.70 -43.84 -18.51
C GLY A 561 9.72 -42.86 -17.85
N ALA A 562 10.08 -41.58 -17.81
CA ALA A 562 9.34 -40.56 -17.08
C ALA A 562 8.04 -40.10 -17.77
N THR A 563 7.82 -40.44 -19.04
CA THR A 563 6.69 -39.94 -19.83
C THR A 563 6.03 -41.06 -20.63
N PRO A 564 4.97 -41.69 -20.10
CA PRO A 564 4.27 -42.81 -20.76
C PRO A 564 3.60 -42.45 -22.09
N ALA A 565 3.46 -41.16 -22.42
CA ALA A 565 2.99 -40.70 -23.73
C ALA A 565 4.08 -40.73 -24.83
N THR A 566 5.35 -40.77 -24.41
CA THR A 566 6.54 -40.79 -25.25
C THR A 566 7.54 -41.77 -24.62
N PRO A 567 7.19 -43.07 -24.59
CA PRO A 567 8.07 -44.12 -24.07
C PRO A 567 9.42 -44.15 -24.81
N ILE A 568 10.44 -44.71 -24.16
CA ILE A 568 11.79 -44.79 -24.71
C ILE A 568 11.78 -45.80 -25.89
N ASP A 569 12.48 -45.41 -26.95
CA ASP A 569 12.69 -46.17 -28.19
C ASP A 569 14.14 -45.83 -28.61
N SER A 570 15.07 -46.59 -28.05
CA SER A 570 16.49 -46.27 -28.02
C SER A 570 17.12 -46.35 -29.42
N ASP A 571 16.86 -47.44 -30.12
CA ASP A 571 17.30 -47.69 -31.49
C ASP A 571 16.46 -46.99 -32.59
N LYS A 572 15.26 -46.47 -32.27
CA LYS A 572 14.31 -45.81 -33.18
C LYS A 572 13.75 -46.73 -34.26
N ASP A 573 13.59 -48.02 -33.97
CA ASP A 573 13.02 -49.01 -34.88
C ASP A 573 11.47 -48.95 -34.92
N GLY A 574 10.87 -48.32 -33.92
CA GLY A 574 9.44 -48.07 -33.79
C GLY A 574 8.68 -49.06 -32.91
N LYS A 575 9.36 -50.00 -32.25
CA LYS A 575 8.94 -50.54 -30.96
C LYS A 575 9.58 -49.73 -29.83
N ILE A 576 8.99 -49.81 -28.66
CA ILE A 576 9.53 -49.16 -27.47
C ILE A 576 10.36 -50.19 -26.71
N ASP A 577 11.33 -49.74 -25.93
CA ASP A 577 12.27 -50.59 -25.18
C ASP A 577 11.49 -51.65 -24.37
N ALA A 578 10.44 -51.26 -23.63
CA ALA A 578 9.56 -52.15 -22.83
C ALA A 578 8.73 -53.19 -23.63
N LEU A 579 8.91 -53.25 -24.95
CA LEU A 579 8.30 -54.23 -25.85
C LEU A 579 9.31 -54.76 -26.89
N ASP A 580 10.58 -54.36 -26.81
CA ASP A 580 11.68 -54.94 -27.56
C ASP A 580 12.46 -55.93 -26.69
N THR A 581 13.44 -56.62 -27.25
CA THR A 581 14.25 -57.58 -26.48
C THR A 581 15.73 -57.39 -26.74
N ASP A 582 16.08 -56.29 -27.41
CA ASP A 582 17.34 -55.92 -28.08
C ASP A 582 17.23 -54.41 -28.36
N ASP A 583 17.36 -53.60 -27.30
CA ASP A 583 16.86 -52.21 -27.26
C ASP A 583 17.72 -51.22 -28.05
N ASP A 584 19.00 -51.52 -28.22
CA ASP A 584 19.95 -50.74 -29.01
C ASP A 584 20.19 -51.35 -30.41
N ASN A 585 19.64 -52.55 -30.65
CA ASN A 585 19.70 -53.30 -31.89
C ASN A 585 21.13 -53.67 -32.33
N ASP A 586 22.05 -53.90 -31.38
CA ASP A 586 23.42 -54.34 -31.66
C ASP A 586 23.51 -55.84 -32.00
N GLY A 587 22.45 -56.60 -31.70
CA GLY A 587 22.31 -58.03 -31.96
C GLY A 587 22.53 -58.95 -30.76
N VAL A 588 22.83 -58.43 -29.58
CA VAL A 588 22.74 -59.12 -28.29
C VAL A 588 21.38 -58.79 -27.66
N LEU A 589 20.67 -59.79 -27.13
CA LEU A 589 19.40 -59.50 -26.45
C LEU A 589 19.65 -58.85 -25.09
N THR A 590 18.89 -57.83 -24.71
CA THR A 590 18.94 -57.10 -23.42
C THR A 590 19.17 -58.02 -22.21
N LYS A 591 18.40 -59.11 -22.11
CA LYS A 591 18.56 -60.11 -21.03
C LYS A 591 19.94 -60.76 -20.89
N ASN A 592 20.72 -60.75 -21.97
CA ASN A 592 22.02 -61.40 -22.07
C ASN A 592 23.17 -60.41 -21.85
N GLU A 593 22.87 -59.13 -21.70
CA GLU A 593 23.81 -58.03 -21.44
C GLU A 593 23.96 -57.78 -19.93
N ASN A 594 23.97 -58.87 -19.17
CA ASN A 594 24.12 -58.87 -17.73
C ASN A 594 25.37 -59.68 -17.36
N TYR A 595 26.52 -59.04 -17.49
CA TYR A 595 27.86 -59.59 -17.28
C TYR A 595 28.30 -59.53 -15.81
N ASN A 596 27.78 -58.60 -15.02
CA ASN A 596 28.13 -58.49 -13.58
C ASN A 596 27.30 -59.43 -12.67
N GLY A 597 26.19 -60.00 -13.18
CA GLY A 597 25.28 -60.89 -12.44
C GLY A 597 24.19 -60.19 -11.61
N GLY A 598 23.97 -58.90 -11.86
CA GLY A 598 22.95 -58.00 -11.35
C GLY A 598 21.75 -57.91 -12.30
N THR A 599 21.52 -56.75 -12.92
CA THR A 599 20.46 -56.51 -13.91
C THR A 599 21.08 -55.86 -15.14
N PRO A 600 20.60 -56.08 -16.38
CA PRO A 600 21.19 -55.42 -17.55
C PRO A 600 21.35 -53.88 -17.38
N ALA A 601 20.45 -53.23 -16.65
CA ALA A 601 20.51 -51.80 -16.36
C ALA A 601 21.60 -51.34 -15.37
N ASP A 602 22.38 -52.24 -14.77
CA ASP A 602 23.51 -51.88 -13.91
C ASP A 602 24.89 -52.19 -14.50
N ASP A 603 24.93 -52.71 -15.73
CA ASP A 603 26.14 -52.88 -16.53
C ASP A 603 26.38 -51.64 -17.41
N ASP A 604 27.61 -51.11 -17.34
CA ASP A 604 28.12 -49.91 -17.99
C ASP A 604 29.64 -50.12 -18.13
N SER A 605 30.02 -50.77 -19.23
CA SER A 605 31.35 -51.35 -19.45
C SER A 605 32.41 -50.28 -19.67
N ASP A 606 32.06 -49.14 -20.26
CA ASP A 606 32.99 -48.03 -20.52
C ASP A 606 32.93 -46.89 -19.48
N GLY A 607 31.88 -46.85 -18.66
CA GLY A 607 31.66 -45.89 -17.59
C GLY A 607 31.12 -44.53 -18.04
N ASP A 608 30.55 -44.42 -19.24
CA ASP A 608 30.01 -43.18 -19.80
C ASP A 608 28.60 -42.83 -19.27
N LYS A 609 27.97 -43.76 -18.54
CA LYS A 609 26.63 -43.72 -17.92
C LYS A 609 25.48 -44.06 -18.86
N ILE A 610 25.76 -44.61 -20.03
CA ILE A 610 24.79 -45.32 -20.86
C ILE A 610 24.99 -46.80 -20.52
N PRO A 611 23.95 -47.49 -20.00
CA PRO A 611 24.06 -48.92 -19.77
C PRO A 611 24.29 -49.70 -21.07
N ASP A 612 25.00 -50.82 -21.00
CA ASP A 612 25.42 -51.62 -22.16
C ASP A 612 24.21 -51.93 -23.09
N TYR A 613 23.07 -52.35 -22.54
CA TYR A 613 21.86 -52.66 -23.31
C TYR A 613 21.23 -51.49 -24.10
N LEU A 614 21.72 -50.26 -23.87
CA LEU A 614 21.30 -49.03 -24.58
C LEU A 614 22.46 -48.41 -25.38
N ASP A 615 23.66 -49.00 -25.35
CA ASP A 615 24.86 -48.46 -25.96
C ASP A 615 25.37 -49.35 -27.09
N THR A 616 25.34 -48.83 -28.31
CA THR A 616 25.83 -49.56 -29.49
C THR A 616 27.36 -49.72 -29.56
N ASP A 617 28.13 -49.20 -28.60
CA ASP A 617 29.60 -49.22 -28.47
C ASP A 617 30.03 -49.45 -27.00
N ASP A 618 29.62 -50.57 -26.40
CA ASP A 618 29.62 -50.85 -24.95
C ASP A 618 30.96 -50.59 -24.23
N ASP A 619 32.12 -50.74 -24.91
CA ASP A 619 33.45 -50.52 -24.33
C ASP A 619 34.03 -49.11 -24.58
N GLY A 620 33.31 -48.31 -25.36
CA GLY A 620 33.63 -46.94 -25.75
C GLY A 620 34.96 -46.82 -26.50
N ASP A 621 35.36 -47.84 -27.27
CA ASP A 621 36.59 -47.84 -28.08
C ASP A 621 36.40 -47.19 -29.47
N GLY A 622 35.14 -46.88 -29.83
CA GLY A 622 34.75 -46.21 -31.07
C GLY A 622 34.42 -47.17 -32.22
N LYS A 623 34.22 -48.46 -31.95
CA LYS A 623 33.77 -49.47 -32.91
C LYS A 623 32.48 -50.12 -32.40
N PRO A 624 31.35 -49.99 -33.14
CA PRO A 624 30.08 -50.54 -32.66
C PRO A 624 30.15 -52.03 -32.34
N SER A 625 29.56 -52.46 -31.23
CA SER A 625 29.57 -53.83 -30.68
C SER A 625 29.18 -54.88 -31.72
N ALA A 626 28.17 -54.58 -32.54
CA ALA A 626 27.74 -55.38 -33.69
C ALA A 626 28.83 -55.68 -34.74
N ALA A 627 29.88 -54.86 -34.82
CA ALA A 627 31.00 -54.98 -35.74
C ALA A 627 32.17 -55.80 -35.16
N GLU A 628 32.13 -56.11 -33.87
CA GLU A 628 33.23 -56.73 -33.12
C GLU A 628 32.98 -58.22 -32.86
N GLY A 629 31.86 -58.74 -33.35
CA GLY A 629 31.53 -60.16 -33.27
C GLY A 629 30.90 -60.55 -31.94
N ASN A 630 30.06 -59.67 -31.40
CA ASN A 630 29.19 -59.86 -30.24
C ASN A 630 28.29 -61.10 -30.35
N ASP A 631 27.62 -61.32 -31.49
CA ASP A 631 26.85 -62.55 -31.79
C ASP A 631 27.12 -63.08 -33.21
N PRO A 632 28.14 -63.95 -33.37
CA PRO A 632 28.47 -64.53 -34.67
C PRO A 632 27.40 -65.45 -35.25
N ASN A 633 26.55 -66.07 -34.41
CA ASN A 633 25.59 -67.08 -34.84
C ASN A 633 24.17 -66.53 -35.05
N LYS A 634 23.91 -65.29 -34.60
CA LYS A 634 22.66 -64.54 -34.73
C LYS A 634 21.49 -65.19 -33.98
N ASP A 635 21.75 -65.76 -32.82
CA ASP A 635 20.72 -66.28 -31.91
C ASP A 635 20.42 -65.37 -30.71
N GLY A 636 21.07 -64.21 -30.66
CA GLY A 636 20.93 -63.18 -29.64
C GLY A 636 21.69 -63.47 -28.35
N ALA A 637 22.45 -64.58 -28.28
CA ALA A 637 23.18 -64.98 -27.09
C ALA A 637 24.69 -64.82 -27.29
N PRO A 638 25.39 -64.09 -26.41
CA PRO A 638 26.82 -63.78 -26.56
C PRO A 638 27.74 -64.97 -26.23
N THR A 639 27.20 -66.19 -26.18
CA THR A 639 27.94 -67.39 -25.74
C THR A 639 29.05 -67.81 -26.70
N ASP A 640 29.06 -67.30 -27.92
CA ASP A 640 30.09 -67.50 -28.92
C ASP A 640 30.71 -66.19 -29.42
N ALA A 641 30.59 -65.11 -28.63
CA ALA A 641 31.26 -63.84 -28.89
C ALA A 641 32.78 -64.00 -29.12
N LEU A 642 33.34 -63.10 -29.94
CA LEU A 642 34.77 -63.06 -30.19
C LEU A 642 35.54 -62.56 -28.95
N ASP A 643 36.67 -63.20 -28.67
CA ASP A 643 37.60 -62.91 -27.57
C ASP A 643 39.02 -63.05 -28.16
N SER A 644 39.61 -61.93 -28.54
CA SER A 644 40.82 -61.81 -29.35
C SER A 644 42.10 -62.04 -28.54
N ASP A 645 42.09 -61.68 -27.26
CA ASP A 645 43.24 -61.77 -26.36
C ASP A 645 43.20 -63.03 -25.45
N GLY A 646 42.02 -63.66 -25.31
CA GLY A 646 41.74 -64.91 -24.60
C GLY A 646 41.54 -64.75 -23.09
N ASP A 647 41.27 -63.54 -22.60
CA ASP A 647 41.14 -63.24 -21.18
C ASP A 647 39.73 -63.52 -20.60
N LYS A 648 38.77 -63.82 -21.50
CA LYS A 648 37.34 -64.12 -21.29
C LYS A 648 36.42 -62.91 -21.11
N ILE A 649 36.90 -61.72 -21.41
CA ILE A 649 36.07 -60.56 -21.71
C ILE A 649 35.92 -60.55 -23.24
N PRO A 650 34.68 -60.58 -23.77
CA PRO A 650 34.46 -60.43 -25.20
C PRO A 650 34.99 -59.09 -25.74
N ASP A 651 35.39 -59.07 -27.02
CA ASP A 651 36.03 -57.90 -27.65
C ASP A 651 35.18 -56.62 -27.52
N TYR A 652 33.84 -56.70 -27.61
CA TYR A 652 32.92 -55.56 -27.51
C TYR A 652 32.72 -55.03 -26.07
N LEU A 653 33.34 -55.66 -25.06
CA LEU A 653 33.31 -55.23 -23.66
C LEU A 653 34.72 -54.91 -23.12
N ASP A 654 35.76 -54.95 -23.98
CA ASP A 654 37.16 -54.84 -23.56
C ASP A 654 37.80 -53.51 -23.98
N LYS A 655 37.55 -52.50 -23.14
CA LYS A 655 38.08 -51.14 -23.27
C LYS A 655 39.62 -51.07 -23.30
N ASP A 656 40.31 -52.06 -22.71
CA ASP A 656 41.73 -51.98 -22.35
C ASP A 656 42.64 -52.83 -23.27
N ASP A 657 42.49 -52.72 -24.60
CA ASP A 657 43.52 -53.11 -25.60
C ASP A 657 44.80 -52.22 -25.45
N THR A 658 45.46 -52.32 -24.29
CA THR A 658 46.38 -51.33 -23.69
C THR A 658 47.86 -51.70 -23.78
N ASP A 659 48.22 -52.85 -24.36
CA ASP A 659 49.63 -53.23 -24.58
C ASP A 659 50.03 -53.28 -26.08
N GLY A 660 49.14 -52.78 -26.93
CA GLY A 660 49.35 -52.63 -28.36
C GLY A 660 50.41 -51.58 -28.73
N PRO A 661 50.98 -51.66 -29.94
CA PRO A 661 51.98 -50.69 -30.44
C PRO A 661 51.44 -49.27 -30.65
N LEU A 662 50.13 -49.06 -30.52
CA LEU A 662 49.47 -47.74 -30.58
C LEU A 662 49.07 -47.20 -29.20
N ALA A 663 49.24 -47.99 -28.14
CA ALA A 663 48.92 -47.54 -26.79
C ALA A 663 49.92 -46.49 -26.30
N ASP A 664 49.44 -45.56 -25.48
CA ASP A 664 50.16 -44.47 -24.80
C ASP A 664 49.91 -44.64 -23.28
N PRO A 665 50.71 -45.47 -22.58
CA PRO A 665 50.40 -45.91 -21.22
C PRO A 665 50.63 -44.84 -20.14
N ASP A 666 51.51 -43.87 -20.39
CA ASP A 666 51.83 -42.78 -19.47
C ASP A 666 51.24 -41.41 -19.86
N LYS A 667 50.55 -41.36 -20.99
CA LYS A 667 49.67 -40.26 -21.43
C LYS A 667 50.43 -38.96 -21.66
N ASP A 668 51.65 -39.06 -22.16
CA ASP A 668 52.50 -37.92 -22.49
C ASP A 668 52.30 -37.42 -23.94
N GLY A 669 51.49 -38.14 -24.72
CA GLY A 669 51.21 -37.87 -26.12
C GLY A 669 52.06 -38.68 -27.11
N LEU A 670 52.85 -39.64 -26.63
CA LEU A 670 53.65 -40.57 -27.43
C LEU A 670 53.12 -42.00 -27.32
N THR A 671 53.04 -42.68 -28.46
CA THR A 671 52.73 -44.13 -28.45
C THR A 671 53.96 -44.94 -28.05
N ASN A 672 53.74 -46.16 -27.54
CA ASN A 672 54.77 -47.20 -27.33
C ASN A 672 55.75 -47.34 -28.53
N ALA A 673 55.27 -47.08 -29.76
CA ALA A 673 56.09 -47.09 -30.98
C ALA A 673 56.92 -45.80 -31.19
N ASP A 674 56.39 -44.64 -30.85
CA ASP A 674 57.08 -43.35 -30.87
C ASP A 674 58.19 -43.30 -29.82
N GLU A 675 57.91 -43.73 -28.60
CA GLU A 675 58.83 -43.68 -27.47
C GLU A 675 60.03 -44.60 -27.68
N LYS A 676 59.78 -45.78 -28.26
CA LYS A 676 60.85 -46.67 -28.71
C LYS A 676 61.77 -46.02 -29.76
N THR A 677 61.26 -45.08 -30.55
CA THR A 677 62.05 -44.37 -31.56
C THR A 677 62.87 -43.25 -30.94
N LEU A 678 62.33 -42.57 -29.93
CA LEU A 678 62.97 -41.46 -29.22
C LEU A 678 63.92 -41.94 -28.11
N GLY A 679 63.74 -43.17 -27.62
CA GLY A 679 64.53 -43.76 -26.54
C GLY A 679 64.02 -43.41 -25.14
N THR A 680 62.79 -42.89 -25.05
CA THR A 680 62.06 -42.57 -23.82
C THR A 680 61.39 -43.83 -23.24
N ASP A 681 60.90 -43.76 -22.00
CA ASP A 681 60.30 -44.91 -21.30
C ASP A 681 58.76 -44.86 -21.34
N PRO A 682 58.07 -45.84 -21.97
CA PRO A 682 56.61 -45.96 -22.11
C PRO A 682 55.72 -45.96 -20.87
N LYS A 683 56.30 -45.65 -19.73
CA LYS A 683 55.64 -45.62 -18.42
C LYS A 683 56.08 -44.41 -17.60
N ASN A 684 56.88 -43.53 -18.18
CA ASN A 684 57.45 -42.38 -17.53
C ASN A 684 57.32 -41.16 -18.47
N PRO A 685 56.34 -40.28 -18.21
CA PRO A 685 55.96 -39.24 -19.15
C PRO A 685 56.96 -38.05 -19.24
N ASP A 686 58.07 -38.10 -18.49
CA ASP A 686 59.12 -37.08 -18.38
C ASP A 686 60.46 -37.81 -18.12
N SER A 687 61.20 -38.08 -19.20
CA SER A 687 62.33 -39.01 -19.22
C SER A 687 63.64 -38.43 -18.66
N ASP A 688 63.84 -37.11 -18.71
CA ASP A 688 65.03 -36.45 -18.14
C ASP A 688 64.77 -35.72 -16.81
N GLY A 689 63.50 -35.54 -16.44
CA GLY A 689 63.07 -35.03 -15.15
C GLY A 689 63.16 -33.52 -15.02
N ASP A 690 63.21 -32.76 -16.12
CA ASP A 690 63.18 -31.30 -16.13
C ASP A 690 61.77 -30.74 -15.89
N GLY A 691 60.75 -31.58 -16.11
CA GLY A 691 59.35 -31.30 -15.90
C GLY A 691 58.60 -30.77 -17.13
N LEU A 692 59.16 -30.87 -18.33
CA LEU A 692 58.45 -31.00 -19.60
C LEU A 692 58.15 -32.49 -19.86
N LEU A 693 57.11 -32.76 -20.66
CA LEU A 693 56.76 -34.14 -21.01
C LEU A 693 57.45 -34.52 -22.33
N ASP A 694 57.81 -35.79 -22.50
CA ASP A 694 58.58 -36.20 -23.69
C ASP A 694 57.82 -35.91 -25.00
N GLY A 695 56.49 -36.06 -25.00
CA GLY A 695 55.63 -35.69 -26.13
C GLY A 695 55.55 -34.19 -26.40
N VAL A 696 55.68 -33.36 -25.36
CA VAL A 696 55.74 -31.90 -25.47
C VAL A 696 57.07 -31.47 -26.07
N GLU A 697 58.18 -32.04 -25.61
CA GLU A 697 59.52 -31.72 -26.10
C GLU A 697 59.72 -32.13 -27.56
N LYS A 698 59.20 -33.29 -27.96
CA LYS A 698 59.15 -33.69 -29.39
C LYS A 698 58.43 -32.65 -30.26
N THR A 699 57.41 -32.00 -29.71
CA THR A 699 56.62 -30.98 -30.41
C THR A 699 57.34 -29.63 -30.44
N ALA A 700 57.96 -29.21 -29.33
CA ALA A 700 58.75 -27.99 -29.23
C ALA A 700 60.08 -28.07 -30.00
N GLY A 701 60.59 -29.28 -30.24
CA GLY A 701 61.86 -29.52 -30.93
C GLY A 701 63.06 -29.64 -30.00
N THR A 702 62.85 -29.59 -28.68
CA THR A 702 63.83 -29.87 -27.63
C THR A 702 64.07 -31.38 -27.49
N ASN A 703 65.02 -31.79 -26.66
CA ASN A 703 65.45 -33.18 -26.54
C ASN A 703 64.94 -33.84 -25.24
N PRO A 704 64.00 -34.81 -25.32
CA PRO A 704 63.39 -35.51 -24.16
C PRO A 704 64.32 -36.28 -23.21
N LEU A 705 65.62 -36.21 -23.43
CA LEU A 705 66.64 -36.92 -22.68
C LEU A 705 67.71 -35.95 -22.15
N ASN A 706 67.50 -34.64 -22.29
CA ASN A 706 68.44 -33.61 -21.93
C ASN A 706 67.73 -32.33 -21.44
N PRO A 707 67.80 -32.01 -20.14
CA PRO A 707 67.00 -30.97 -19.49
C PRO A 707 67.37 -29.51 -19.87
N ASP A 708 68.27 -29.33 -20.84
CA ASP A 708 68.91 -28.08 -21.27
C ASP A 708 69.53 -28.35 -22.66
N SER A 709 68.76 -28.11 -23.72
CA SER A 709 68.96 -28.59 -25.08
C SER A 709 70.09 -27.88 -25.83
N ASP A 710 70.30 -26.59 -25.61
CA ASP A 710 71.41 -25.81 -26.17
C ASP A 710 72.64 -25.72 -25.25
N GLY A 711 72.48 -26.00 -23.96
CA GLY A 711 73.56 -26.03 -22.98
C GLY A 711 74.00 -24.66 -22.50
N ASP A 712 73.13 -23.65 -22.53
CA ASP A 712 73.45 -22.30 -22.07
C ASP A 712 73.25 -22.10 -20.55
N GLY A 713 72.62 -23.07 -19.88
CA GLY A 713 72.47 -23.09 -18.43
C GLY A 713 71.13 -22.56 -17.92
N ILE A 714 70.21 -22.18 -18.81
CA ILE A 714 68.78 -22.20 -18.58
C ILE A 714 68.26 -23.58 -19.05
N GLY A 715 67.13 -24.04 -18.51
CA GLY A 715 66.59 -25.37 -18.83
C GLY A 715 65.36 -25.24 -19.70
N ASP A 716 65.16 -26.21 -20.60
CA ASP A 716 64.14 -26.21 -21.64
C ASP A 716 62.75 -25.82 -21.12
N LYS A 717 62.37 -26.30 -19.93
CA LYS A 717 61.11 -25.92 -19.27
C LYS A 717 60.88 -24.42 -19.11
N VAL A 718 61.93 -23.66 -18.80
CA VAL A 718 61.87 -22.22 -18.59
C VAL A 718 61.69 -21.51 -19.93
N GLU A 719 62.45 -21.90 -20.93
CA GLU A 719 62.57 -21.22 -22.22
C GLU A 719 61.48 -21.62 -23.23
N VAL A 720 60.97 -22.85 -23.15
CA VAL A 720 59.72 -23.23 -23.85
C VAL A 720 58.52 -22.46 -23.26
N GLY A 721 58.62 -22.04 -22.00
CA GLY A 721 57.62 -21.22 -21.34
C GLY A 721 56.31 -21.94 -21.00
N ALA A 722 55.32 -21.18 -20.56
CA ALA A 722 54.05 -21.74 -20.05
C ALA A 722 53.15 -22.40 -21.12
N ASN A 723 53.38 -22.11 -22.41
CA ASN A 723 52.61 -22.66 -23.51
C ASN A 723 53.53 -23.30 -24.56
N PRO A 724 53.72 -24.62 -24.51
CA PRO A 724 54.60 -25.32 -25.46
C PRO A 724 54.15 -25.28 -26.93
N ALA A 725 52.88 -24.92 -27.20
CA ALA A 725 52.41 -24.71 -28.56
C ALA A 725 52.92 -23.39 -29.18
N THR A 726 53.43 -22.48 -28.35
CA THR A 726 54.06 -21.22 -28.75
C THR A 726 55.30 -20.99 -27.88
N PRO A 727 56.40 -21.73 -28.10
CA PRO A 727 57.63 -21.54 -27.34
C PRO A 727 58.16 -20.11 -27.44
N ILE A 728 58.95 -19.69 -26.46
CA ILE A 728 59.53 -18.35 -26.42
C ILE A 728 60.60 -18.25 -27.52
N ASP A 729 60.61 -17.14 -28.23
CA ASP A 729 61.54 -16.75 -29.31
C ASP A 729 61.70 -15.24 -29.16
N THR A 730 62.66 -14.84 -28.34
CA THR A 730 62.81 -13.49 -27.79
C THR A 730 63.20 -12.50 -28.90
N ASP A 731 64.26 -12.80 -29.63
CA ASP A 731 64.77 -11.98 -30.75
C ASP A 731 63.97 -12.16 -32.07
N LYS A 732 63.12 -13.20 -32.17
CA LYS A 732 62.27 -13.54 -33.34
C LYS A 732 63.05 -13.95 -34.58
N ASP A 733 64.22 -14.56 -34.42
CA ASP A 733 65.01 -15.07 -35.52
C ASP A 733 64.49 -16.41 -36.08
N GLY A 734 63.57 -17.06 -35.35
CA GLY A 734 62.93 -18.32 -35.69
C GLY A 734 63.57 -19.55 -35.04
N LYS A 735 64.51 -19.36 -34.12
CA LYS A 735 65.03 -20.34 -33.17
C LYS A 735 64.44 -20.00 -31.81
N ILE A 736 63.88 -21.00 -31.15
CA ILE A 736 63.27 -20.79 -29.82
C ILE A 736 64.39 -20.66 -28.79
N ASP A 737 64.15 -19.93 -27.72
CA ASP A 737 65.12 -19.65 -26.65
C ASP A 737 65.76 -20.97 -26.15
N ALA A 738 64.96 -22.03 -25.95
CA ALA A 738 65.42 -23.38 -25.51
C ALA A 738 66.31 -24.14 -26.52
N LEU A 739 66.62 -23.52 -27.66
CA LEU A 739 67.59 -24.00 -28.63
C LEU A 739 68.62 -22.91 -28.97
N ASP A 740 68.52 -21.70 -28.39
CA ASP A 740 69.42 -20.58 -28.55
C ASP A 740 70.46 -20.45 -27.46
N THR A 741 71.54 -19.73 -27.74
CA THR A 741 72.64 -19.57 -26.78
C THR A 741 72.89 -18.10 -26.48
N ASP A 742 72.03 -17.24 -27.02
CA ASP A 742 72.10 -15.79 -27.16
C ASP A 742 70.67 -15.34 -27.53
N ASP A 743 69.79 -15.34 -26.53
CA ASP A 743 68.32 -15.34 -26.73
C ASP A 743 67.77 -14.01 -27.23
N ASP A 744 68.43 -12.90 -26.88
CA ASP A 744 68.07 -11.55 -27.30
C ASP A 744 68.94 -11.02 -28.45
N ASN A 745 70.04 -11.73 -28.77
CA ASN A 745 70.95 -11.49 -29.88
C ASN A 745 71.66 -10.12 -29.79
N ASP A 746 71.94 -9.67 -28.57
CA ASP A 746 72.74 -8.47 -28.30
C ASP A 746 74.25 -8.71 -28.51
N GLY A 747 74.66 -9.99 -28.58
CA GLY A 747 76.03 -10.42 -28.79
C GLY A 747 76.77 -10.86 -27.52
N VAL A 748 76.09 -10.94 -26.38
CA VAL A 748 76.52 -11.63 -25.17
C VAL A 748 75.75 -12.96 -25.08
N LEU A 749 76.45 -14.07 -24.84
CA LEU A 749 75.77 -15.36 -24.74
C LEU A 749 74.99 -15.45 -23.42
N THR A 750 73.77 -16.00 -23.43
CA THR A 750 72.90 -16.24 -22.25
C THR A 750 73.66 -16.77 -21.04
N LYS A 751 74.52 -17.78 -21.26
CA LYS A 751 75.36 -18.38 -20.19
C LYS A 751 76.33 -17.42 -19.49
N ASN A 752 76.67 -16.32 -20.14
CA ASN A 752 77.65 -15.33 -19.71
C ASN A 752 77.01 -14.12 -19.04
N GLU A 753 75.68 -14.00 -19.08
CA GLU A 753 74.88 -12.91 -18.51
C GLU A 753 74.46 -13.21 -17.07
N ASN A 754 75.37 -13.87 -16.36
CA ASN A 754 75.24 -14.20 -14.94
C ASN A 754 76.36 -13.51 -14.17
N TYR A 755 76.18 -12.22 -13.92
CA TYR A 755 77.13 -11.34 -13.27
C TYR A 755 77.04 -11.41 -11.74
N ASN A 756 75.93 -11.88 -11.16
CA ASN A 756 75.72 -12.00 -9.71
C ASN A 756 76.17 -13.36 -9.09
N ALA A 757 76.62 -14.32 -9.90
CA ALA A 757 76.97 -15.71 -9.55
C ALA A 757 75.79 -16.62 -9.12
N GLY A 758 74.59 -16.27 -9.56
CA GLY A 758 73.32 -16.98 -9.45
C GLY A 758 72.98 -17.72 -10.74
N THR A 759 71.94 -17.31 -11.45
CA THR A 759 71.51 -17.87 -12.75
C THR A 759 71.22 -16.74 -13.72
N PRO A 760 71.40 -16.89 -15.04
CA PRO A 760 71.02 -15.82 -15.98
C PRO A 760 69.60 -15.25 -15.75
N THR A 761 68.67 -16.11 -15.28
CA THR A 761 67.29 -15.70 -14.94
C THR A 761 67.11 -14.74 -13.75
N ASP A 762 68.15 -14.42 -12.96
CA ASP A 762 68.04 -13.53 -11.79
C ASP A 762 68.85 -12.23 -11.86
N ASP A 763 69.52 -11.97 -12.99
CA ASP A 763 70.17 -10.69 -13.31
C ASP A 763 69.21 -9.77 -14.09
N ASP A 764 69.15 -8.51 -13.68
CA ASP A 764 68.24 -7.43 -14.15
C ASP A 764 68.94 -6.11 -13.79
N SER A 765 69.80 -5.66 -14.69
CA SER A 765 70.82 -4.62 -14.44
C SER A 765 70.22 -3.22 -14.34
N ASP A 766 69.17 -2.92 -15.11
CA ASP A 766 68.47 -1.63 -15.06
C ASP A 766 67.24 -1.62 -14.11
N GLY A 767 66.77 -2.79 -13.69
CA GLY A 767 65.66 -2.98 -12.77
C GLY A 767 64.27 -2.87 -13.40
N ASP A 768 64.14 -3.00 -14.71
CA ASP A 768 62.87 -2.91 -15.44
C ASP A 768 62.05 -4.22 -15.40
N LYS A 769 62.68 -5.31 -14.93
CA LYS A 769 62.16 -6.69 -14.76
C LYS A 769 62.20 -7.55 -16.02
N ILE A 770 62.91 -7.14 -17.05
CA ILE A 770 63.38 -8.01 -18.11
C ILE A 770 64.78 -8.47 -17.67
N PRO A 771 65.01 -9.79 -17.53
CA PRO A 771 66.36 -10.26 -17.22
C PRO A 771 67.33 -9.91 -18.34
N ASP A 772 68.59 -9.65 -18.01
CA ASP A 772 69.64 -9.22 -18.96
C ASP A 772 69.68 -10.12 -20.22
N TYR A 773 69.64 -11.45 -20.06
CA TYR A 773 69.64 -12.39 -21.19
C TYR A 773 68.46 -12.31 -22.17
N LEU A 774 67.44 -11.50 -21.85
CA LEU A 774 66.28 -11.21 -22.67
C LEU A 774 66.18 -9.71 -23.03
N ASP A 775 67.14 -8.87 -22.64
CA ASP A 775 67.11 -7.42 -22.78
C ASP A 775 68.27 -6.86 -23.64
N THR A 776 67.89 -6.35 -24.81
CA THR A 776 68.86 -5.77 -25.75
C THR A 776 69.53 -4.45 -25.30
N ASP A 777 69.14 -3.87 -24.15
CA ASP A 777 69.65 -2.62 -23.52
C ASP A 777 69.72 -2.81 -21.99
N ASP A 778 70.66 -3.63 -21.54
CA ASP A 778 70.76 -4.16 -20.16
C ASP A 778 70.78 -3.09 -19.05
N ASP A 779 71.36 -1.91 -19.33
CA ASP A 779 71.46 -0.83 -18.33
C ASP A 779 70.39 0.26 -18.49
N GLY A 780 69.57 0.16 -19.55
CA GLY A 780 68.45 1.01 -19.85
C GLY A 780 68.84 2.49 -19.97
N ASP A 781 70.02 2.79 -20.52
CA ASP A 781 70.48 4.15 -20.80
C ASP A 781 69.99 4.69 -22.16
N GLY A 782 69.48 3.79 -23.01
CA GLY A 782 68.95 4.07 -24.34
C GLY A 782 69.92 3.76 -25.48
N LEU A 783 71.06 3.14 -25.21
CA LEU A 783 71.97 2.53 -26.17
C LEU A 783 71.87 1.00 -26.05
N LEU A 784 71.77 0.30 -27.17
CA LEU A 784 71.67 -1.17 -27.14
C LEU A 784 72.99 -1.76 -26.61
N SER A 785 72.92 -2.80 -25.79
CA SER A 785 74.07 -3.55 -25.27
C SER A 785 75.03 -3.94 -26.40
N ALA A 786 74.52 -4.37 -27.55
CA ALA A 786 75.30 -4.64 -28.77
C ALA A 786 76.18 -3.47 -29.30
N ALA A 787 75.79 -2.22 -29.03
CA ALA A 787 76.50 -1.02 -29.45
C ALA A 787 77.63 -0.62 -28.49
N GLU A 788 77.57 -1.10 -27.26
CA GLU A 788 78.45 -0.74 -26.14
C GLU A 788 79.36 -1.91 -25.73
N SER A 789 78.88 -3.13 -25.93
CA SER A 789 79.58 -4.40 -25.86
C SER A 789 80.60 -4.51 -27.01
N ASN A 790 81.72 -3.81 -26.85
CA ASN A 790 82.87 -3.98 -27.74
C ASN A 790 83.59 -5.29 -27.38
N ASP A 791 83.04 -6.44 -27.77
CA ASP A 791 83.74 -7.74 -27.84
C ASP A 791 84.67 -7.73 -29.08
N PRO A 792 85.98 -7.48 -28.90
CA PRO A 792 86.92 -7.36 -30.01
C PRO A 792 87.19 -8.70 -30.70
N ASN A 793 86.89 -9.80 -30.01
CA ASN A 793 87.27 -11.15 -30.40
C ASN A 793 86.06 -11.95 -30.94
N LYS A 794 84.83 -11.47 -30.70
CA LYS A 794 83.54 -11.98 -31.18
C LYS A 794 83.25 -13.40 -30.71
N ASP A 795 83.64 -13.72 -29.48
CA ASP A 795 83.32 -14.99 -28.82
C ASP A 795 82.13 -14.90 -27.85
N GLY A 796 81.51 -13.72 -27.73
CA GLY A 796 80.32 -13.46 -26.92
C GLY A 796 80.58 -13.56 -25.42
N ALA A 797 81.86 -13.46 -25.01
CA ALA A 797 82.26 -13.51 -23.61
C ALA A 797 82.66 -12.12 -23.09
N PRO A 798 82.19 -11.71 -21.89
CA PRO A 798 82.40 -10.37 -21.37
C PRO A 798 83.85 -10.11 -20.88
N THR A 799 84.77 -11.06 -21.09
CA THR A 799 86.11 -11.03 -20.49
C THR A 799 87.04 -9.95 -21.02
N ASP A 800 86.72 -9.37 -22.17
CA ASP A 800 87.42 -8.24 -22.78
C ASP A 800 86.51 -7.09 -23.21
N ALA A 801 85.32 -7.00 -22.59
CA ALA A 801 84.39 -5.88 -22.72
C ALA A 801 85.03 -4.54 -22.32
N LEU A 802 84.50 -3.45 -22.88
CA LEU A 802 84.95 -2.08 -22.60
C LEU A 802 84.42 -1.62 -21.23
N ASP A 803 85.28 -0.96 -20.46
CA ASP A 803 85.01 -0.36 -19.14
C ASP A 803 85.69 1.02 -19.15
N THR A 804 84.90 2.05 -19.43
CA THR A 804 85.37 3.40 -19.77
C THR A 804 85.86 4.18 -18.54
N ASP A 805 85.24 3.99 -17.39
CA ASP A 805 85.57 4.69 -16.15
C ASP A 805 86.56 3.89 -15.24
N GLY A 806 86.71 2.59 -15.51
CA GLY A 806 87.65 1.68 -14.88
C GLY A 806 87.16 1.08 -13.55
N ASP A 807 85.85 1.12 -13.28
CA ASP A 807 85.26 0.65 -12.04
C ASP A 807 84.99 -0.88 -12.00
N LYS A 808 85.14 -1.54 -13.17
CA LYS A 808 84.96 -2.97 -13.48
C LYS A 808 83.52 -3.40 -13.75
N ILE A 809 82.62 -2.47 -13.98
CA ILE A 809 81.34 -2.72 -14.62
C ILE A 809 81.55 -2.44 -16.13
N PRO A 810 81.22 -3.40 -17.02
CA PRO A 810 81.23 -3.14 -18.46
C PRO A 810 80.30 -2.00 -18.83
N ASP A 811 80.64 -1.23 -19.88
CA ASP A 811 79.87 -0.04 -20.28
C ASP A 811 78.39 -0.38 -20.56
N TYR A 812 78.06 -1.56 -21.12
CA TYR A 812 76.67 -1.99 -21.37
C TYR A 812 75.88 -2.36 -20.09
N LEU A 813 76.51 -2.32 -18.91
CA LEU A 813 75.85 -2.53 -17.60
C LEU A 813 75.94 -1.28 -16.70
N ASP A 814 76.41 -0.12 -17.21
CA ASP A 814 76.70 1.09 -16.41
C ASP A 814 75.84 2.31 -16.76
N LYS A 815 74.67 2.37 -16.10
CA LYS A 815 73.66 3.42 -16.21
C LYS A 815 74.12 4.87 -15.91
N ASP A 816 75.23 5.07 -15.19
CA ASP A 816 75.58 6.36 -14.56
C ASP A 816 76.76 7.10 -15.24
N ASN A 817 76.86 7.04 -16.57
CA ASN A 817 77.88 7.69 -17.44
C ASN A 817 77.84 9.25 -17.45
N THR A 818 77.88 9.87 -16.27
CA THR A 818 77.55 11.27 -15.97
C THR A 818 78.70 12.26 -16.14
N ASP A 819 79.92 11.82 -16.42
CA ASP A 819 81.07 12.67 -16.77
C ASP A 819 81.67 12.36 -18.16
N GLY A 820 80.96 11.51 -18.91
CA GLY A 820 81.30 11.12 -20.26
C GLY A 820 81.26 12.28 -21.26
N PRO A 821 81.93 12.15 -22.42
CA PRO A 821 81.97 13.18 -23.46
C PRO A 821 80.59 13.51 -24.06
N LEU A 822 79.58 12.67 -23.85
CA LEU A 822 78.21 12.84 -24.35
C LEU A 822 77.22 13.41 -23.32
N ALA A 823 77.63 13.62 -22.07
CA ALA A 823 76.76 14.19 -21.04
C ALA A 823 76.52 15.71 -21.27
N ASP A 824 75.29 16.19 -21.00
CA ASP A 824 74.86 17.60 -20.99
C ASP A 824 74.42 17.97 -19.55
N PRO A 825 75.35 18.43 -18.69
CA PRO A 825 75.09 18.55 -17.26
C PRO A 825 74.17 19.72 -16.91
N ASP A 826 74.21 20.82 -17.67
CA ASP A 826 73.50 22.05 -17.36
C ASP A 826 72.22 22.27 -18.20
N LYS A 827 71.99 21.39 -19.17
CA LYS A 827 70.75 21.24 -19.96
C LYS A 827 70.44 22.45 -20.82
N ASP A 828 71.48 23.10 -21.32
CA ASP A 828 71.34 24.20 -22.27
C ASP A 828 71.22 23.70 -23.73
N GLY A 829 71.43 22.39 -23.94
CA GLY A 829 71.36 21.71 -25.23
C GLY A 829 72.72 21.40 -25.86
N LEU A 830 73.84 21.58 -25.14
CA LEU A 830 75.18 21.22 -25.58
C LEU A 830 75.80 20.13 -24.69
N THR A 831 76.50 19.18 -25.31
CA THR A 831 77.27 18.16 -24.57
C THR A 831 78.59 18.73 -24.04
N ASN A 832 79.17 18.09 -23.02
CA ASN A 832 80.52 18.35 -22.52
C ASN A 832 81.56 18.43 -23.66
N ALA A 833 81.42 17.60 -24.70
CA ALA A 833 82.27 17.65 -25.89
C ALA A 833 82.01 18.87 -26.78
N ASP A 834 80.74 19.26 -26.97
CA ASP A 834 80.36 20.48 -27.71
C ASP A 834 80.85 21.76 -27.02
N GLU A 835 80.63 21.88 -25.71
CA GLU A 835 80.94 23.07 -24.93
C GLU A 835 82.45 23.29 -24.80
N LYS A 836 83.20 22.21 -24.63
CA LYS A 836 84.67 22.26 -24.73
C LYS A 836 85.15 22.76 -26.09
N THR A 837 84.40 22.48 -27.16
CA THR A 837 84.75 22.93 -28.51
C THR A 837 84.41 24.40 -28.72
N LEU A 838 83.31 24.89 -28.12
CA LEU A 838 82.87 26.28 -28.18
C LEU A 838 83.58 27.19 -27.16
N GLY A 839 84.16 26.60 -26.11
CA GLY A 839 84.83 27.32 -25.03
C GLY A 839 83.87 27.89 -23.97
N THR A 840 82.63 27.42 -23.95
CA THR A 840 81.61 27.71 -22.93
C THR A 840 81.85 26.83 -21.68
N ASP A 841 81.15 27.11 -20.58
CA ASP A 841 81.31 26.38 -19.32
C ASP A 841 80.24 25.27 -19.20
N PRO A 842 80.63 23.97 -19.15
CA PRO A 842 79.71 22.82 -19.11
C PRO A 842 78.74 22.69 -17.95
N THR A 843 78.74 23.70 -17.08
CA THR A 843 77.92 23.74 -15.88
C THR A 843 77.13 25.03 -15.75
N LYS A 844 77.20 25.92 -16.76
CA LYS A 844 76.57 27.23 -16.77
C LYS A 844 75.84 27.47 -18.11
N PRO A 845 74.50 27.43 -18.13
CA PRO A 845 73.71 27.47 -19.38
C PRO A 845 73.77 28.76 -20.22
N ASP A 846 74.31 29.86 -19.69
CA ASP A 846 74.40 31.19 -20.32
C ASP A 846 75.74 31.79 -19.90
N SER A 847 76.74 31.73 -20.76
CA SER A 847 78.13 31.99 -20.44
C SER A 847 78.44 33.48 -20.30
N ASP A 848 77.92 34.34 -21.17
CA ASP A 848 78.21 35.78 -21.17
C ASP A 848 77.24 36.63 -20.32
N GLY A 849 76.10 36.07 -19.94
CA GLY A 849 75.12 36.66 -19.03
C GLY A 849 74.21 37.70 -19.65
N ASP A 850 74.06 37.74 -20.98
CA ASP A 850 73.08 38.59 -21.67
C ASP A 850 71.64 38.05 -21.51
N GLY A 851 71.52 36.76 -21.19
CA GLY A 851 70.29 36.04 -20.93
C GLY A 851 69.73 35.22 -22.09
N LEU A 852 70.48 34.99 -23.17
CA LEU A 852 70.34 33.87 -24.10
C LEU A 852 71.18 32.68 -23.59
N LEU A 853 70.79 31.44 -23.93
CA LEU A 853 71.53 30.24 -23.53
C LEU A 853 72.58 29.88 -24.58
N ASP A 854 73.71 29.27 -24.20
CA ASP A 854 74.81 29.03 -25.13
C ASP A 854 74.40 28.09 -26.28
N GLY A 855 73.63 27.04 -25.98
CA GLY A 855 73.02 26.17 -26.99
C GLY A 855 72.05 26.87 -27.95
N VAL A 856 71.35 27.90 -27.47
CA VAL A 856 70.45 28.73 -28.29
C VAL A 856 71.25 29.65 -29.20
N GLU A 857 72.32 30.26 -28.70
CA GLU A 857 73.18 31.15 -29.48
C GLU A 857 73.96 30.41 -30.56
N LYS A 858 74.48 29.21 -30.27
CA LYS A 858 75.05 28.31 -31.28
C LYS A 858 74.07 28.06 -32.42
N THR A 859 72.78 27.92 -32.10
CA THR A 859 71.72 27.66 -33.07
C THR A 859 71.35 28.92 -33.85
N ALA A 860 71.24 30.08 -33.20
CA ALA A 860 70.96 31.37 -33.85
C ALA A 860 72.15 31.91 -34.66
N GLY A 861 73.36 31.44 -34.37
CA GLY A 861 74.61 31.86 -35.01
C GLY A 861 75.27 33.07 -34.35
N THR A 862 74.76 33.54 -33.20
CA THR A 862 75.41 34.55 -32.35
C THR A 862 76.52 33.92 -31.51
N ASN A 863 77.35 34.76 -30.87
CA ASN A 863 78.51 34.27 -30.12
C ASN A 863 78.19 34.16 -28.61
N PRO A 864 78.16 32.94 -28.04
CA PRO A 864 77.76 32.70 -26.63
C PRO A 864 78.72 33.26 -25.57
N LEU A 865 79.77 33.95 -26.00
CA LEU A 865 80.74 34.60 -25.12
C LEU A 865 80.72 36.13 -25.29
N ASN A 866 79.77 36.68 -26.05
CA ASN A 866 79.69 38.11 -26.34
C ASN A 866 78.23 38.63 -26.46
N PRO A 867 77.77 39.49 -25.53
CA PRO A 867 76.36 39.86 -25.36
C PRO A 867 75.77 40.80 -26.45
N ASP A 868 76.57 41.12 -27.47
CA ASP A 868 76.28 42.05 -28.58
C ASP A 868 77.25 41.68 -29.72
N SER A 869 76.82 40.74 -30.56
CA SER A 869 77.66 39.99 -31.50
C SER A 869 78.20 40.84 -32.64
N ASP A 870 77.46 41.85 -33.09
CA ASP A 870 77.89 42.75 -34.16
C ASP A 870 78.43 44.10 -33.67
N GLY A 871 78.30 44.39 -32.38
CA GLY A 871 78.83 45.58 -31.72
C GLY A 871 78.09 46.85 -32.12
N ASP A 872 76.85 46.69 -32.55
CA ASP A 872 75.93 47.75 -32.87
C ASP A 872 75.62 48.58 -31.60
N GLY A 873 75.29 47.92 -30.48
CA GLY A 873 74.93 48.54 -29.22
C GLY A 873 73.52 48.21 -28.74
N ILE A 874 72.74 47.48 -29.53
CA ILE A 874 71.65 46.62 -29.09
C ILE A 874 72.23 45.22 -28.80
N GLY A 875 71.66 44.49 -27.85
CA GLY A 875 72.18 43.19 -27.42
C GLY A 875 71.46 42.04 -28.10
N ASP A 876 72.17 40.93 -28.32
CA ASP A 876 71.71 39.77 -29.09
C ASP A 876 70.36 39.26 -28.61
N LYS A 877 70.13 39.21 -27.30
CA LYS A 877 68.83 38.82 -26.73
C LYS A 877 67.63 39.62 -27.27
N ILE A 878 67.81 40.90 -27.56
CA ILE A 878 66.74 41.75 -28.07
C ILE A 878 66.52 41.49 -29.56
N GLU A 879 67.61 41.37 -30.32
CA GLU A 879 67.60 41.29 -31.79
C GLU A 879 67.32 39.89 -32.32
N VAL A 880 67.71 38.85 -31.59
CA VAL A 880 67.21 37.47 -31.83
C VAL A 880 65.70 37.39 -31.55
N GLY A 881 65.19 38.23 -30.64
CA GLY A 881 63.78 38.35 -30.33
C GLY A 881 63.22 37.18 -29.50
N ALA A 882 61.90 37.15 -29.36
CA ALA A 882 61.23 36.21 -28.44
C ALA A 882 61.26 34.74 -28.90
N ASN A 883 61.61 34.46 -30.17
CA ASN A 883 61.69 33.11 -30.71
C ASN A 883 63.04 32.90 -31.42
N PRO A 884 64.01 32.25 -30.74
CA PRO A 884 65.35 32.03 -31.30
C PRO A 884 65.39 31.15 -32.55
N ALA A 885 64.37 30.32 -32.80
CA ALA A 885 64.29 29.52 -34.02
C ALA A 885 63.93 30.35 -35.27
N THR A 886 63.46 31.59 -35.08
CA THR A 886 63.18 32.54 -36.17
C THR A 886 63.65 33.93 -35.74
N PRO A 887 64.97 34.19 -35.75
CA PRO A 887 65.51 35.47 -35.32
C PRO A 887 64.99 36.64 -36.18
N ILE A 888 65.04 37.87 -35.64
CA ILE A 888 64.58 39.04 -36.38
C ILE A 888 65.59 39.33 -37.50
N ASP A 889 65.05 39.57 -38.69
CA ASP A 889 65.77 40.01 -39.89
C ASP A 889 64.87 41.08 -40.54
N THR A 890 65.17 42.33 -40.23
CA THR A 890 64.30 43.49 -40.45
C THR A 890 64.19 43.83 -41.94
N ASP A 891 65.31 43.82 -42.66
CA ASP A 891 65.34 44.11 -44.10
C ASP A 891 65.18 42.86 -45.01
N LYS A 892 65.28 41.67 -44.42
CA LYS A 892 65.10 40.35 -45.04
C LYS A 892 66.18 40.01 -46.04
N ASP A 893 67.40 40.48 -45.82
CA ASP A 893 68.55 40.14 -46.65
C ASP A 893 69.16 38.76 -46.33
N GLY A 894 68.71 38.13 -45.23
CA GLY A 894 69.12 36.81 -44.77
C GLY A 894 70.21 36.84 -43.70
N LYS A 895 70.62 38.03 -43.24
CA LYS A 895 71.45 38.23 -42.05
C LYS A 895 70.56 38.77 -40.94
N ILE A 896 70.57 38.10 -39.80
CA ILE A 896 69.71 38.47 -38.67
C ILE A 896 70.22 39.76 -38.05
N ASP A 897 69.30 40.55 -37.46
CA ASP A 897 69.59 41.86 -36.89
C ASP A 897 70.74 41.78 -35.85
N ALA A 898 70.78 40.74 -35.02
CA ALA A 898 71.83 40.51 -34.02
C ALA A 898 73.24 40.29 -34.60
N LEU A 899 73.33 40.12 -35.92
CA LEU A 899 74.59 40.00 -36.65
C LEU A 899 74.79 41.17 -37.63
N ASP A 900 73.84 42.11 -37.77
CA ASP A 900 73.87 43.21 -38.73
C ASP A 900 73.74 44.63 -38.16
N ALA A 901 74.88 45.33 -38.15
CA ALA A 901 75.01 46.63 -37.52
C ALA A 901 74.28 47.79 -38.25
N ASP A 902 73.60 47.53 -39.36
CA ASP A 902 72.75 48.45 -40.16
C ASP A 902 71.51 47.66 -40.61
N ASP A 903 70.66 47.33 -39.65
CA ASP A 903 69.55 46.35 -39.71
C ASP A 903 68.45 46.67 -40.75
N ASP A 904 68.33 47.92 -41.20
CA ASP A 904 67.41 48.32 -42.28
C ASP A 904 68.10 48.68 -43.60
N ASN A 905 69.43 48.59 -43.63
CA ASN A 905 70.31 48.86 -44.78
C ASN A 905 70.09 50.26 -45.42
N ASP A 906 69.66 51.26 -44.65
CA ASP A 906 69.50 52.64 -45.13
C ASP A 906 70.85 53.40 -45.25
N GLY A 907 71.91 52.82 -44.69
CA GLY A 907 73.27 53.35 -44.69
C GLY A 907 73.67 54.07 -43.40
N VAL A 908 72.88 53.95 -42.33
CA VAL A 908 73.14 54.47 -40.98
C VAL A 908 73.13 53.32 -39.98
N LEU A 909 74.26 53.08 -39.30
CA LEU A 909 74.33 52.05 -38.27
C LEU A 909 73.21 52.21 -37.24
N THR A 910 72.55 51.11 -36.88
CA THR A 910 71.31 51.06 -36.09
C THR A 910 71.44 51.84 -34.77
N LYS A 911 72.57 51.75 -34.07
CA LYS A 911 72.88 52.60 -32.88
C LYS A 911 72.85 54.12 -33.07
N ASN A 912 72.94 54.63 -34.28
CA ASN A 912 72.97 56.06 -34.58
C ASN A 912 71.63 56.60 -35.09
N GLU A 913 70.61 55.76 -35.15
CA GLU A 913 69.27 56.15 -35.51
C GLU A 913 68.55 56.85 -34.35
N ASN A 914 67.95 58.01 -34.62
CA ASN A 914 67.23 58.79 -33.61
C ASN A 914 65.76 58.36 -33.60
N TYR A 915 65.47 57.26 -32.92
CA TYR A 915 64.09 56.81 -32.64
C TYR A 915 63.34 57.91 -31.87
N ASN A 916 62.24 58.39 -32.43
CA ASN A 916 61.38 59.39 -31.80
C ASN A 916 59.92 58.98 -31.90
#